data_AF-A0AA35ZXK0-F1
#
_entry.id   AF-A0AA35ZXK0-F1
#
_cell.length_a   1.000
_cell.length_b   1.000
_cell.length_c   1.000
_cell.angle_alpha   90.00
_cell.angle_beta   90.00
_cell.angle_gamma   90.00
#
_symmetry.space_group_name_H-M   'P 1'
#
loop_
_entity.id
_entity.type
_entity.pdbx_description
1 polymer ?
#
loop_
_entity_poly.entity_id
_entity_poly.type
_entity_poly.pdbx_seq_one_letter_code
_entity_poly.pdbx_strand_id
1 'polypeptide(L)'
;MAGVEDSDAMLSDVEEEDDLPVPIVIGTSPSTENVSVERFREVVAELDRERQAREVVEKSKSELQVSFNRLKVLAHEAIKKRDETSRQRDEHLRSNEKLSSELAEAVKEKEELSTQLAEFVKEKNELLKQKGDFAKQLEESVKAKDSSRSEIQTAAQMLVTGIDKISGKVNNFKNFTSGGLPRSQKYTGLPAVAYGVIVRTNEIVDELVSQIESTTKSRNQAREQMEQRNYEIAIEVSELEASISRLREDVSRRDSVLEGLKKSMEEKDEMISELENELNEKQDLSSEYGNKLRVLESRMDSQKPLLVDQLNHVSKIHDQICSIIKIINGNNKEQSDLSDSLFLPQETDIEENIRASLAGMESINELSSLLLEKTKDLVVERTREVKTLNEKVTQLSKEKEHIGSLLKSALSRRMSSDLSSKTNELFKVTENGLKESGINYKFNTQTHNETITEDDEIYNLAGALENIIKQSQLEIIELQHTVDELRAESSLLKEHVEAQRKELLQRKQEVEALEEKERIANENVEGLMMDIAAAEEEISRWKVAAQQEAAAGKGVEHEYVSQLSRMRKELEEAKQAVMESEKKIKLKEETAGAAMAARDAAETSLKLADTRATRLRERIEELTSQLEQLDTRKNSTNKNRPRYVCWPWEWLGLDPVGVGVGPTRQPEMRQNGANEMELSEPLL
;
A
#
# COMPACT_ATOMS: atom_id res chain seq x y z
N MET A 1 24.53 29.37 33.93
CA MET A 1 24.31 29.92 35.28
C MET A 1 22.97 29.40 35.77
N ALA A 2 22.94 28.84 36.98
CA ALA A 2 21.81 28.23 37.70
C ALA A 2 21.23 26.95 37.06
N GLY A 3 21.02 25.83 37.74
CA GLY A 3 21.24 25.43 39.14
C GLY A 3 20.87 23.95 39.24
N VAL A 4 21.73 23.18 39.89
CA VAL A 4 21.68 21.72 40.09
C VAL A 4 20.73 21.40 41.23
N GLU A 5 19.78 20.48 41.04
CA GLU A 5 19.15 19.72 42.12
C GLU A 5 18.98 18.26 41.67
N ASP A 6 20.00 17.46 41.97
CA ASP A 6 19.93 16.01 42.04
C ASP A 6 19.14 15.62 43.30
N SER A 7 17.95 15.07 43.14
CA SER A 7 17.19 14.46 44.23
C SER A 7 17.55 12.97 44.33
N ASP A 8 18.63 12.69 45.02
CA ASP A 8 19.08 11.34 45.41
C ASP A 8 18.29 10.92 46.66
N ALA A 9 17.19 10.21 46.47
CA ALA A 9 16.35 9.70 47.55
C ALA A 9 16.97 8.42 48.15
N MET A 10 17.92 8.62 49.06
CA MET A 10 18.39 7.56 49.96
C MET A 10 17.30 7.24 51.00
N LEU A 11 16.65 6.08 50.84
CA LEU A 11 15.83 5.48 51.89
C LEU A 11 16.74 4.69 52.83
N SER A 12 17.21 5.38 53.86
CA SER A 12 17.76 4.82 55.09
C SER A 12 16.65 4.79 56.13
N ASP A 13 15.93 3.68 56.26
CA ASP A 13 15.20 3.37 57.49
C ASP A 13 15.99 2.30 58.26
N VAL A 14 16.69 2.83 59.25
CA VAL A 14 17.22 2.16 60.43
C VAL A 14 16.04 2.05 61.41
N GLU A 15 15.57 0.83 61.66
CA GLU A 15 14.99 0.49 62.95
C GLU A 15 15.87 -0.60 63.57
N GLU A 16 16.73 -0.17 64.49
CA GLU A 16 17.30 -0.99 65.55
C GLU A 16 16.15 -1.43 66.47
N GLU A 17 15.70 -2.68 66.37
CA GLU A 17 15.03 -3.35 67.48
C GLU A 17 16.02 -4.30 68.17
N ASP A 18 16.56 -3.79 69.27
CA ASP A 18 17.22 -4.53 70.35
C ASP A 18 16.26 -5.59 70.94
N ASP A 19 16.25 -6.79 70.38
CA ASP A 19 15.71 -7.96 71.06
C ASP A 19 16.84 -8.74 71.75
N LEU A 20 16.97 -8.44 73.05
CA LEU A 20 17.76 -9.15 74.04
C LEU A 20 17.58 -10.68 73.94
N PRO A 21 18.63 -11.50 74.13
CA PRO A 21 18.47 -12.94 74.13
C PRO A 21 17.70 -13.36 75.39
N VAL A 22 16.49 -13.87 75.20
CA VAL A 22 15.70 -14.53 76.24
C VAL A 22 16.57 -15.63 76.88
N PRO A 23 16.83 -15.60 78.20
CA PRO A 23 17.59 -16.66 78.84
C PRO A 23 16.74 -17.94 78.84
N ILE A 24 17.23 -18.97 78.15
CA ILE A 24 16.68 -20.32 78.24
C ILE A 24 16.83 -20.77 79.70
N VAL A 25 15.72 -20.76 80.42
CA VAL A 25 15.57 -21.36 81.73
C VAL A 25 15.76 -22.86 81.58
N ILE A 26 16.95 -23.35 81.95
CA ILE A 26 17.20 -24.78 82.14
C ILE A 26 16.50 -25.18 83.43
N GLY A 27 15.24 -25.59 83.28
CA GLY A 27 14.46 -26.28 84.29
C GLY A 27 15.15 -27.56 84.74
N THR A 28 15.09 -27.78 86.05
CA THR A 28 15.87 -28.70 86.85
C THR A 28 15.50 -30.17 86.62
N SER A 29 16.48 -31.06 86.87
CA SER A 29 16.43 -32.53 87.05
C SER A 29 16.73 -33.43 85.83
N PRO A 30 17.94 -34.04 85.74
CA PRO A 30 18.11 -35.25 84.98
C PRO A 30 17.67 -36.41 85.88
N SER A 31 16.49 -36.96 85.64
CA SER A 31 16.27 -38.35 86.01
C SER A 31 17.31 -39.16 85.25
N THR A 32 18.13 -39.90 85.97
CA THR A 32 19.06 -40.90 85.46
C THR A 32 18.28 -42.01 84.74
N GLU A 33 17.78 -41.73 83.54
CA GLU A 33 17.60 -42.75 82.52
C GLU A 33 19.00 -43.07 82.02
N ASN A 34 19.44 -44.31 82.22
CA ASN A 34 20.66 -44.82 81.62
C ASN A 34 20.63 -44.46 80.13
N VAL A 35 21.47 -43.51 79.70
CA VAL A 35 21.69 -43.21 78.29
C VAL A 35 22.34 -44.47 77.72
N SER A 36 21.53 -45.38 77.21
CA SER A 36 22.02 -46.53 76.48
C SER A 36 22.87 -46.02 75.32
N VAL A 37 23.96 -46.73 75.00
CA VAL A 37 24.88 -46.39 73.90
C VAL A 37 24.10 -46.21 72.59
N GLU A 38 22.96 -46.89 72.44
CA GLU A 38 22.01 -46.73 71.35
C GLU A 38 21.40 -45.32 71.27
N ARG A 39 20.90 -44.73 72.37
CA ARG A 39 20.34 -43.36 72.37
C ARG A 39 21.40 -42.31 72.05
N PHE A 40 22.63 -42.49 72.52
CA PHE A 40 23.73 -41.59 72.17
C PHE A 40 24.06 -41.66 70.67
N ARG A 41 24.10 -42.87 70.08
CA ARG A 41 24.29 -43.05 68.64
C ARG A 41 23.15 -42.44 67.81
N GLU A 42 21.91 -42.56 68.28
CA GLU A 42 20.73 -41.99 67.63
C GLU A 42 20.77 -40.45 67.61
N VAL A 43 21.11 -39.82 68.74
CA VAL A 43 21.25 -38.35 68.84
C VAL A 43 22.40 -37.83 67.98
N VAL A 44 23.52 -38.56 67.89
CA VAL A 44 24.61 -38.20 66.96
C VAL A 44 24.16 -38.29 65.50
N ALA A 45 23.44 -39.36 65.13
CA ALA A 45 22.88 -39.50 63.79
C ALA A 45 21.82 -38.43 63.47
N GLU A 46 21.06 -37.96 64.46
CA GLU A 46 20.13 -36.85 64.31
C GLU A 46 20.83 -35.50 64.14
N LEU A 47 21.90 -35.27 64.90
CA LEU A 47 22.75 -34.08 64.74
C LEU A 47 23.42 -34.05 63.36
N ASP A 48 23.88 -35.19 62.84
CA ASP A 48 24.47 -35.29 61.51
C ASP A 48 23.42 -35.05 60.41
N ARG A 49 22.19 -35.58 60.58
CA ARG A 49 21.07 -35.28 59.68
C ARG A 49 20.71 -33.79 59.67
N GLU A 50 20.68 -33.17 60.84
CA GLU A 50 20.43 -31.72 60.99
C GLU A 50 21.55 -30.89 60.35
N ARG A 51 22.82 -31.28 60.50
CA ARG A 51 23.95 -30.61 59.82
C ARG A 51 23.84 -30.71 58.30
N GLN A 52 23.50 -31.87 57.77
CA GLN A 52 23.27 -32.07 56.34
C GLN A 52 22.08 -31.24 55.84
N ALA A 53 20.98 -31.17 56.60
CA ALA A 53 19.84 -30.34 56.26
C ALA A 53 20.21 -28.85 56.21
N ARG A 54 21.01 -28.35 57.15
CA ARG A 54 21.51 -26.97 57.15
C ARG A 54 22.41 -26.66 55.96
N GLU A 55 23.29 -27.58 55.58
CA GLU A 55 24.16 -27.40 54.41
C GLU A 55 23.34 -27.29 53.11
N VAL A 56 22.29 -28.11 52.96
CA VAL A 56 21.37 -28.03 51.82
C VAL A 56 20.61 -26.71 51.81
N VAL A 57 20.14 -26.24 52.97
CA VAL A 57 19.43 -24.96 53.09
C VAL A 57 20.36 -23.77 52.77
N GLU A 58 21.58 -23.75 53.29
CA GLU A 58 22.56 -22.70 52.98
C GLU A 58 22.95 -22.69 51.51
N LYS A 59 23.10 -23.88 50.89
CA LYS A 59 23.31 -23.99 49.44
C LYS A 59 22.13 -23.40 48.66
N SER A 60 20.90 -23.79 49.00
CA SER A 60 19.68 -23.26 48.37
C SER A 60 19.54 -21.74 48.53
N LYS A 61 19.87 -21.21 49.72
CA LYS A 61 19.90 -19.76 49.99
C LYS A 61 20.93 -19.05 49.10
N SER A 62 22.13 -19.63 48.93
CA SER A 62 23.15 -19.06 48.06
C SER A 62 22.74 -19.05 46.58
N GLU A 63 22.09 -20.12 46.11
CA GLU A 63 21.55 -20.23 44.76
C GLU A 63 20.42 -19.20 44.54
N LEU A 64 19.53 -19.05 45.53
CA LEU A 64 18.47 -18.05 45.49
C LEU A 64 19.04 -16.63 45.47
N GLN A 65 20.08 -16.34 46.26
CA GLN A 65 20.75 -15.04 46.24
C GLN A 65 21.37 -14.72 44.86
N VAL A 66 21.97 -15.72 44.21
CA VAL A 66 22.51 -15.56 42.84
C VAL A 66 21.38 -15.29 41.85
N SER A 67 20.26 -16.02 41.94
CA SER A 67 19.09 -15.81 41.08
C SER A 67 18.47 -14.41 41.29
N PHE A 68 18.39 -13.95 42.54
CA PHE A 68 17.89 -12.63 42.90
C PHE A 68 18.79 -11.52 42.36
N ASN A 69 20.12 -11.67 42.48
CA ASN A 69 21.06 -10.72 41.91
C ASN A 69 20.95 -10.66 40.38
N ARG A 70 20.77 -11.80 39.71
CA ARG A 70 20.54 -11.85 38.26
C ARG A 70 19.24 -11.14 37.88
N LEU A 71 18.16 -11.38 38.61
CA LEU A 71 16.87 -10.71 38.40
C LEU A 71 16.99 -9.19 38.60
N LYS A 72 17.74 -8.74 39.62
CA LYS A 72 18.00 -7.33 39.86
C LYS A 72 18.73 -6.67 38.68
N VAL A 73 19.73 -7.34 38.09
CA VAL A 73 20.41 -6.85 36.90
C VAL A 73 19.45 -6.76 35.70
N LEU A 74 18.64 -7.79 35.48
CA LEU A 74 17.64 -7.79 34.40
C LEU A 74 16.60 -6.67 34.58
N ALA A 75 16.13 -6.44 35.81
CA ALA A 75 15.21 -5.35 36.12
C ALA A 75 15.83 -3.97 35.82
N HIS A 76 17.10 -3.76 36.21
CA HIS A 76 17.80 -2.52 35.88
C HIS A 76 18.04 -2.36 34.37
N GLU A 77 18.33 -3.44 33.65
CA GLU A 77 18.48 -3.39 32.18
C GLU A 77 17.15 -3.08 31.49
N ALA A 78 16.04 -3.66 31.97
CA ALA A 78 14.70 -3.39 31.47
C ALA A 78 14.30 -1.91 31.70
N ILE A 79 14.58 -1.36 32.88
CA ILE A 79 14.37 0.06 33.18
C ILE A 79 15.22 0.93 32.24
N LYS A 80 16.50 0.59 32.06
CA LYS A 80 17.39 1.33 31.15
C LYS A 80 16.88 1.33 29.71
N LYS A 81 16.39 0.19 29.20
CA LYS A 81 15.79 0.07 27.86
C LYS A 81 14.51 0.90 27.73
N ARG A 82 13.64 0.91 28.75
CA ARG A 82 12.44 1.75 28.79
C ARG A 82 12.81 3.24 28.76
N ASP A 83 13.80 3.65 29.53
CA ASP A 83 14.20 5.06 29.59
C ASP A 83 14.85 5.51 28.27
N GLU A 84 15.63 4.65 27.64
CA GLU A 84 16.24 4.92 26.34
C GLU A 84 15.19 5.02 25.23
N THR A 85 14.23 4.10 25.17
CA THR A 85 13.10 4.19 24.22
C THR A 85 12.24 5.44 24.47
N SER A 86 12.12 5.88 25.73
CA SER A 86 11.44 7.14 26.04
C SER A 86 12.21 8.35 25.49
N ARG A 87 13.54 8.39 25.64
CA ARG A 87 14.37 9.48 25.06
C ARG A 87 14.28 9.53 23.55
N GLN A 88 14.36 8.37 22.88
CA GLN A 88 14.23 8.28 21.43
C GLN A 88 12.87 8.82 20.97
N ARG A 89 11.78 8.46 21.67
CA ARG A 89 10.44 8.98 21.38
C ARG A 89 10.38 10.51 21.52
N ASP A 90 10.96 11.07 22.59
CA ASP A 90 10.98 12.52 22.80
C ASP A 90 11.82 13.24 21.73
N GLU A 91 12.92 12.64 21.29
CA GLU A 91 13.74 13.17 20.19
C GLU A 91 12.99 13.14 18.85
N HIS A 92 12.29 12.05 18.55
CA HIS A 92 11.41 11.97 17.39
C HIS A 92 10.27 12.99 17.45
N LEU A 93 9.65 13.21 18.62
CA LEU A 93 8.62 14.23 18.80
C LEU A 93 9.16 15.64 18.53
N ARG A 94 10.35 15.98 19.06
CA ARG A 94 10.98 17.28 18.80
C ARG A 94 11.35 17.45 17.32
N SER A 95 11.85 16.40 16.67
CA SER A 95 12.15 16.43 15.23
C SER A 95 10.87 16.65 14.42
N ASN A 96 9.78 15.96 14.76
CA ASN A 96 8.49 16.11 14.11
C ASN A 96 7.88 17.51 14.32
N GLU A 97 7.98 18.06 15.53
CA GLU A 97 7.57 19.44 15.82
C GLU A 97 8.36 20.46 14.99
N LYS A 98 9.68 20.26 14.86
CA LYS A 98 10.54 21.09 14.00
C LYS A 98 10.12 21.00 12.53
N LEU A 99 9.91 19.80 12.00
CA LEU A 99 9.44 19.60 10.63
C LEU A 99 8.06 20.22 10.40
N SER A 100 7.16 20.13 11.38
CA SER A 100 5.85 20.80 11.32
C SER A 100 5.96 22.32 11.31
N SER A 101 6.93 22.89 12.05
CA SER A 101 7.21 24.33 12.02
C SER A 101 7.78 24.78 10.67
N GLU A 102 8.73 24.02 10.12
CA GLU A 102 9.31 24.29 8.79
C GLU A 102 8.23 24.19 7.68
N LEU A 103 7.31 23.23 7.79
CA LEU A 103 6.18 23.12 6.86
C LEU A 103 5.22 24.31 6.97
N ALA A 104 4.95 24.81 8.18
CA ALA A 104 4.11 25.98 8.39
C ALA A 104 4.75 27.26 7.79
N GLU A 105 6.07 27.42 7.90
CA GLU A 105 6.78 28.52 7.24
C GLU A 105 6.72 28.41 5.72
N ALA A 106 6.95 27.23 5.15
CA ALA A 106 6.85 27.01 3.70
C ALA A 106 5.44 27.28 3.15
N VAL A 107 4.39 26.93 3.90
CA VAL A 107 3.00 27.27 3.54
C VAL A 107 2.79 28.78 3.53
N LYS A 108 3.33 29.50 4.51
CA LYS A 108 3.23 30.95 4.58
C LYS A 108 3.96 31.63 3.42
N GLU A 109 5.16 31.17 3.05
CA GLU A 109 5.90 31.65 1.88
C GLU A 109 5.12 31.41 0.58
N LYS A 110 4.48 30.24 0.45
CA LYS A 110 3.63 29.93 -0.71
C LYS A 110 2.41 30.85 -0.80
N GLU A 111 1.75 31.12 0.32
CA GLU A 111 0.64 32.09 0.35
C GLU A 111 1.11 33.49 -0.06
N GLU A 112 2.26 33.93 0.44
CA GLU A 112 2.84 35.23 0.08
C GLU A 112 3.19 35.32 -1.42
N LEU A 113 3.84 34.30 -1.99
CA LEU A 113 4.09 34.21 -3.44
C LEU A 113 2.79 34.20 -4.25
N SER A 114 1.75 33.53 -3.77
CA SER A 114 0.43 33.53 -4.41
C SER A 114 -0.21 34.93 -4.40
N THR A 115 -0.05 35.69 -3.32
CA THR A 115 -0.53 37.09 -3.27
C THR A 115 0.24 38.01 -4.22
N GLN A 116 1.57 37.88 -4.27
CA GLN A 116 2.40 38.64 -5.21
C GLN A 116 2.06 38.31 -6.67
N LEU A 117 1.78 37.05 -6.99
CA LEU A 117 1.34 36.65 -8.33
C LEU A 117 -0.02 37.27 -8.69
N ALA A 118 -0.96 37.33 -7.73
CA ALA A 118 -2.25 37.97 -7.94
C ALA A 118 -2.13 39.50 -8.17
N GLU A 119 -1.22 40.16 -7.46
CA GLU A 119 -0.89 41.58 -7.69
C GLU A 119 -0.27 41.80 -9.07
N PHE A 120 0.71 40.99 -9.46
CA PHE A 120 1.32 41.05 -10.80
C PHE A 120 0.29 40.88 -11.93
N VAL A 121 -0.68 39.97 -11.75
CA VAL A 121 -1.78 39.79 -12.71
C VAL A 121 -2.66 41.05 -12.80
N LYS A 122 -2.94 41.71 -11.67
CA LYS A 122 -3.68 42.98 -11.66
C LYS A 122 -2.92 44.09 -12.40
N GLU A 123 -1.63 44.27 -12.10
CA GLU A 123 -0.79 45.26 -12.78
C GLU A 123 -0.73 45.01 -14.29
N LYS A 124 -0.54 43.76 -14.71
CA LYS A 124 -0.55 43.39 -16.14
C LYS A 124 -1.87 43.75 -16.82
N ASN A 125 -3.00 43.52 -16.17
CA ASN A 125 -4.32 43.86 -16.70
C ASN A 125 -4.51 45.38 -16.81
N GLU A 126 -3.99 46.14 -15.86
CA GLU A 126 -4.05 47.61 -15.87
C GLU A 126 -3.16 48.19 -16.97
N LEU A 127 -1.97 47.61 -17.20
CA LEU A 127 -1.07 47.98 -18.29
C LEU A 127 -1.67 47.65 -19.67
N LEU A 128 -2.35 46.51 -19.80
CA LEU A 128 -3.13 46.17 -20.99
C LEU A 128 -4.23 47.19 -21.27
N LYS A 129 -4.91 47.67 -20.22
CA LYS A 129 -5.94 48.70 -20.34
C LYS A 129 -5.35 50.04 -20.80
N GLN A 130 -4.25 50.47 -20.18
CA GLN A 130 -3.52 51.68 -20.61
C GLN A 130 -3.07 51.59 -22.07
N LYS A 131 -2.52 50.45 -22.50
CA LYS A 131 -2.17 50.21 -23.91
C LYS A 131 -3.38 50.33 -24.85
N GLY A 132 -4.54 49.84 -24.43
CA GLY A 132 -5.79 50.01 -25.16
C GLY A 132 -6.24 51.47 -25.28
N ASP A 133 -6.08 52.25 -24.22
CA ASP A 133 -6.42 53.68 -24.22
C ASP A 133 -5.43 54.51 -25.05
N PHE A 134 -4.13 54.20 -25.01
CA PHE A 134 -3.13 54.79 -25.90
C PHE A 134 -3.41 54.49 -27.38
N ALA A 135 -3.83 53.26 -27.71
CA ALA A 135 -4.20 52.90 -29.07
C ALA A 135 -5.39 53.76 -29.58
N LYS A 136 -6.39 54.00 -28.73
CA LYS A 136 -7.52 54.89 -29.06
C LYS A 136 -7.07 56.34 -29.27
N GLN A 137 -6.25 56.88 -28.37
CA GLN A 137 -5.71 58.24 -28.54
C GLN A 137 -4.90 58.40 -29.83
N LEU A 138 -4.11 57.38 -30.19
CA LEU A 138 -3.38 57.37 -31.45
C LEU A 138 -4.33 57.39 -32.66
N GLU A 139 -5.38 56.57 -32.63
CA GLU A 139 -6.40 56.54 -33.69
C GLU A 139 -7.12 57.89 -33.84
N GLU A 140 -7.48 58.54 -32.73
CA GLU A 140 -8.08 59.87 -32.71
C GLU A 140 -7.13 60.95 -33.26
N SER A 141 -5.86 60.90 -32.88
CA SER A 141 -4.81 61.80 -33.40
C SER A 141 -4.60 61.63 -34.90
N VAL A 142 -4.60 60.39 -35.39
CA VAL A 142 -4.53 60.09 -36.84
C VAL A 142 -5.74 60.67 -37.56
N LYS A 143 -6.96 60.48 -37.05
CA LYS A 143 -8.18 61.07 -37.64
C LYS A 143 -8.14 62.60 -37.66
N ALA A 144 -7.65 63.23 -36.60
CA ALA A 144 -7.48 64.68 -36.53
C ALA A 144 -6.44 65.18 -37.54
N LYS A 145 -5.32 64.46 -37.69
CA LYS A 145 -4.28 64.77 -38.67
C LYS A 145 -4.80 64.63 -40.11
N ASP A 146 -5.56 63.59 -40.41
CA ASP A 146 -6.15 63.40 -41.74
C ASP A 146 -7.19 64.49 -42.06
N SER A 147 -7.98 64.90 -41.06
CA SER A 147 -8.90 66.04 -41.17
C SER A 147 -8.12 67.33 -41.47
N SER A 148 -7.08 67.64 -40.69
CA SER A 148 -6.23 68.82 -40.92
C SER A 148 -5.52 68.76 -42.28
N ARG A 149 -5.06 67.59 -42.72
CA ARG A 149 -4.46 67.40 -44.05
C ARG A 149 -5.47 67.70 -45.16
N SER A 150 -6.73 67.29 -44.99
CA SER A 150 -7.80 67.59 -45.94
C SER A 150 -8.12 69.09 -46.01
N GLU A 151 -8.10 69.78 -44.86
CA GLU A 151 -8.26 71.24 -44.78
C GLU A 151 -7.09 71.97 -45.44
N ILE A 152 -5.85 71.56 -45.19
CA ILE A 152 -4.64 72.11 -45.82
C ILE A 152 -4.69 71.89 -47.33
N GLN A 153 -5.11 70.71 -47.81
CA GLN A 153 -5.24 70.43 -49.23
C GLN A 153 -6.31 71.32 -49.88
N THR A 154 -7.42 71.55 -49.19
CA THR A 154 -8.49 72.47 -49.64
C THR A 154 -7.99 73.91 -49.68
N ALA A 155 -7.29 74.37 -48.64
CA ALA A 155 -6.69 75.71 -48.59
C ALA A 155 -5.61 75.89 -49.66
N ALA A 156 -4.80 74.87 -49.93
CA ALA A 156 -3.81 74.89 -51.01
C ALA A 156 -4.49 74.99 -52.39
N GLN A 157 -5.57 74.25 -52.64
CA GLN A 157 -6.37 74.40 -53.87
C GLN A 157 -6.96 75.81 -54.00
N MET A 158 -7.46 76.38 -52.90
CA MET A 158 -7.95 77.77 -52.88
C MET A 158 -6.85 78.79 -53.14
N LEU A 159 -5.64 78.57 -52.63
CA LEU A 159 -4.48 79.42 -52.88
C LEU A 159 -4.00 79.32 -54.32
N VAL A 160 -3.92 78.12 -54.90
CA VAL A 160 -3.56 77.93 -56.31
C VAL A 160 -4.58 78.60 -57.23
N THR A 161 -5.88 78.38 -57.00
CA THR A 161 -6.92 79.08 -57.77
C THR A 161 -6.93 80.59 -57.54
N GLY A 162 -6.57 81.05 -56.34
CA GLY A 162 -6.35 82.47 -56.04
C GLY A 162 -5.15 83.05 -56.80
N ILE A 163 -4.03 82.32 -56.84
CA ILE A 163 -2.83 82.66 -57.60
C ILE A 163 -3.14 82.68 -59.09
N ASP A 164 -3.89 81.72 -59.63
CA ASP A 164 -4.29 81.72 -61.04
C ASP A 164 -5.20 82.90 -61.39
N LYS A 165 -6.11 83.27 -60.48
CA LYS A 165 -6.94 84.48 -60.63
C LYS A 165 -6.13 85.77 -60.54
N ILE A 166 -5.14 85.83 -59.65
CA ILE A 166 -4.21 86.97 -59.54
C ILE A 166 -3.30 87.02 -60.76
N SER A 167 -2.72 85.90 -61.18
CA SER A 167 -1.88 85.76 -62.37
C SER A 167 -2.62 86.17 -63.64
N GLY A 168 -3.89 85.76 -63.78
CA GLY A 168 -4.77 86.23 -64.86
C GLY A 168 -5.07 87.73 -64.80
N LYS A 169 -5.20 88.31 -63.60
CA LYS A 169 -5.35 89.77 -63.43
C LYS A 169 -4.04 90.53 -63.64
N VAL A 170 -2.90 89.97 -63.25
CA VAL A 170 -1.54 90.55 -63.38
C VAL A 170 -1.06 90.48 -64.83
N ASN A 171 -1.45 89.46 -65.61
CA ASN A 171 -1.20 89.44 -67.06
C ASN A 171 -1.94 90.56 -67.83
N ASN A 172 -2.97 91.19 -67.23
CA ASN A 172 -3.62 92.37 -67.79
C ASN A 172 -2.94 93.69 -67.36
N PHE A 173 -2.04 93.66 -66.37
CA PHE A 173 -1.17 94.79 -66.01
C PHE A 173 0.15 94.68 -66.78
N LYS A 174 0.07 94.90 -68.09
CA LYS A 174 1.26 95.30 -68.85
C LYS A 174 1.58 96.74 -68.43
N ASN A 175 2.73 96.90 -67.75
CA ASN A 175 3.49 98.13 -67.45
C ASN A 175 3.67 98.41 -65.94
N PHE A 176 4.76 97.88 -65.38
CA PHE A 176 5.56 98.62 -64.39
C PHE A 176 6.86 99.08 -65.05
N THR A 177 6.72 99.95 -66.05
CA THR A 177 7.75 100.93 -66.41
C THR A 177 7.42 102.22 -65.67
N SER A 178 7.97 102.41 -64.47
CA SER A 178 8.22 103.70 -63.79
C SER A 178 8.14 103.57 -62.26
N GLY A 179 9.24 103.84 -61.57
CA GLY A 179 9.24 103.93 -60.11
C GLY A 179 10.55 103.48 -59.47
N GLY A 180 11.64 104.21 -59.73
CA GLY A 180 12.95 103.97 -59.12
C GLY A 180 12.97 104.17 -57.60
N LEU A 181 14.11 103.78 -57.01
CA LEU A 181 14.42 103.81 -55.57
C LEU A 181 14.04 105.14 -54.87
N PRO A 182 13.68 105.09 -53.58
CA PRO A 182 13.23 106.25 -52.82
C PRO A 182 14.34 107.31 -52.72
N ARG A 183 14.07 108.51 -53.26
CA ARG A 183 14.90 109.70 -53.10
C ARG A 183 14.51 110.44 -51.84
N SER A 184 15.46 110.62 -50.92
CA SER A 184 15.30 111.55 -49.79
C SER A 184 15.39 113.01 -50.29
N GLN A 185 14.54 113.89 -49.76
CA GLN A 185 14.44 115.31 -50.15
C GLN A 185 15.42 116.25 -49.41
N LYS A 186 16.22 115.75 -48.46
CA LYS A 186 17.13 116.58 -47.62
C LYS A 186 18.58 116.61 -48.08
N TYR A 187 18.98 115.72 -48.98
CA TYR A 187 20.35 115.63 -49.48
C TYR A 187 20.33 115.37 -50.99
N THR A 188 21.17 116.07 -51.74
CA THR A 188 21.32 115.92 -53.21
C THR A 188 22.78 115.62 -53.55
N GLY A 189 23.04 114.71 -54.49
CA GLY A 189 24.40 114.26 -54.83
C GLY A 189 24.90 113.12 -53.94
N LEU A 190 26.22 113.01 -53.74
CA LEU A 190 26.90 111.96 -52.96
C LEU A 190 26.29 111.68 -51.57
N PRO A 191 25.89 112.69 -50.76
CA PRO A 191 25.37 112.46 -49.41
C PRO A 191 24.05 111.69 -49.36
N ALA A 192 23.19 111.82 -50.38
CA ALA A 192 21.93 111.05 -50.47
C ALA A 192 22.20 109.57 -50.75
N VAL A 193 23.23 109.29 -51.56
CA VAL A 193 23.70 107.94 -51.84
C VAL A 193 24.28 107.32 -50.57
N ALA A 194 25.10 108.06 -49.82
CA ALA A 194 25.65 107.60 -48.55
C ALA A 194 24.55 107.27 -47.53
N TYR A 195 23.54 108.13 -47.37
CA TYR A 195 22.41 107.87 -46.47
C TYR A 195 21.59 106.64 -46.91
N GLY A 196 21.26 106.52 -48.20
CA GLY A 196 20.55 105.35 -48.72
C GLY A 196 21.34 104.04 -48.61
N VAL A 197 22.67 104.09 -48.72
CA VAL A 197 23.55 102.94 -48.48
C VAL A 197 23.53 102.56 -47.00
N ILE A 198 23.63 103.53 -46.09
CA ILE A 198 23.58 103.29 -44.63
C ILE A 198 22.23 102.66 -44.22
N VAL A 199 21.11 103.19 -44.70
CA VAL A 199 19.77 102.66 -44.38
C VAL A 199 19.61 101.23 -44.91
N ARG A 200 19.96 100.96 -46.18
CA ARG A 200 19.91 99.58 -46.71
C ARG A 200 20.86 98.63 -45.99
N THR A 201 22.03 99.11 -45.57
CA THR A 201 23.00 98.29 -44.84
C THR A 201 22.44 97.90 -43.47
N ASN A 202 21.80 98.84 -42.77
CA ASN A 202 21.13 98.54 -41.50
C ASN A 202 19.96 97.57 -41.69
N GLU A 203 19.11 97.77 -42.71
CA GLU A 203 18.02 96.82 -43.03
C GLU A 203 18.54 95.40 -43.32
N ILE A 204 19.66 95.28 -44.04
CA ILE A 204 20.32 93.99 -44.31
C ILE A 204 20.89 93.39 -43.03
N VAL A 205 21.50 94.21 -42.16
CA VAL A 205 22.01 93.75 -40.86
C VAL A 205 20.87 93.26 -39.97
N ASP A 206 19.76 93.98 -39.90
CA ASP A 206 18.58 93.59 -39.12
C ASP A 206 17.97 92.27 -39.64
N GLU A 207 17.89 92.09 -40.96
CA GLU A 207 17.44 90.84 -41.58
C GLU A 207 18.41 89.69 -41.31
N LEU A 208 19.73 89.92 -41.39
CA LEU A 208 20.74 88.91 -41.05
C LEU A 208 20.67 88.52 -39.58
N VAL A 209 20.47 89.47 -38.67
CA VAL A 209 20.29 89.21 -37.23
C VAL A 209 19.03 88.38 -37.00
N SER A 210 17.91 88.73 -37.63
CA SER A 210 16.66 87.95 -37.57
C SER A 210 16.83 86.51 -38.07
N GLN A 211 17.60 86.31 -39.16
CA GLN A 211 17.93 84.97 -39.66
C GLN A 211 18.84 84.19 -38.70
N ILE A 212 19.82 84.83 -38.09
CA ILE A 212 20.69 84.21 -37.07
C ILE A 212 19.88 83.83 -35.83
N GLU A 213 18.95 84.68 -35.38
CA GLU A 213 18.09 84.41 -34.23
C GLU A 213 17.12 83.26 -34.52
N SER A 214 16.49 83.23 -35.69
CA SER A 214 15.56 82.14 -36.08
C SER A 214 16.28 80.81 -36.25
N THR A 215 17.48 80.78 -36.85
CA THR A 215 18.32 79.56 -36.93
C THR A 215 18.87 79.13 -35.58
N THR A 216 19.21 80.07 -34.69
CA THR A 216 19.60 79.74 -33.31
C THR A 216 18.44 79.14 -32.53
N LYS A 217 17.23 79.68 -32.71
CA LYS A 217 16.01 79.17 -32.07
C LYS A 217 15.66 77.76 -32.56
N SER A 218 15.72 77.50 -33.88
CA SER A 218 15.45 76.17 -34.43
C SER A 218 16.50 75.14 -33.98
N ARG A 219 17.78 75.51 -33.94
CA ARG A 219 18.86 74.67 -33.41
C ARG A 219 18.66 74.34 -31.94
N ASN A 220 18.29 75.32 -31.11
CA ASN A 220 18.03 75.10 -29.69
C ASN A 220 16.81 74.19 -29.49
N GLN A 221 15.74 74.39 -30.27
CA GLN A 221 14.55 73.52 -30.23
C GLN A 221 14.87 72.07 -30.64
N ALA A 222 15.71 71.86 -31.66
CA ALA A 222 16.17 70.53 -32.06
C ALA A 222 17.03 69.87 -30.96
N ARG A 223 17.84 70.65 -30.24
CA ARG A 223 18.63 70.17 -29.10
C ARG A 223 17.74 69.75 -27.94
N GLU A 224 16.72 70.53 -27.62
CA GLU A 224 15.76 70.23 -26.55
C GLU A 224 14.94 68.97 -26.86
N GLN A 225 14.49 68.80 -28.11
CA GLN A 225 13.84 67.56 -28.55
C GLN A 225 14.77 66.34 -28.46
N MET A 226 16.04 66.50 -28.83
CA MET A 226 17.03 65.43 -28.71
C MET A 226 17.31 65.09 -27.23
N GLU A 227 17.41 66.08 -26.35
CA GLU A 227 17.57 65.89 -24.91
C GLU A 227 16.35 65.16 -24.31
N GLN A 228 15.13 65.55 -24.69
CA GLN A 228 13.91 64.86 -24.27
C GLN A 228 13.88 63.40 -24.71
N ARG A 229 14.26 63.11 -25.97
CA ARG A 229 14.39 61.73 -26.46
C ARG A 229 15.49 60.95 -25.75
N ASN A 230 16.61 61.59 -25.39
CA ASN A 230 17.68 60.95 -24.62
C ASN A 230 17.19 60.56 -23.21
N TYR A 231 16.39 61.40 -22.56
CA TYR A 231 15.78 61.05 -21.27
C TYR A 231 14.79 59.88 -21.40
N GLU A 232 13.96 59.88 -22.45
CA GLU A 232 13.03 58.78 -22.74
C GLU A 232 13.77 57.46 -22.94
N ILE A 233 14.84 57.45 -23.77
CA ILE A 233 15.69 56.27 -23.97
C ILE A 233 16.33 55.81 -22.66
N ALA A 234 16.81 56.72 -21.82
CA ALA A 234 17.44 56.36 -20.55
C ALA A 234 16.45 55.68 -19.58
N ILE A 235 15.19 56.11 -19.58
CA ILE A 235 14.12 55.48 -18.80
C ILE A 235 13.84 54.08 -19.35
N GLU A 236 13.63 53.94 -20.66
CA GLU A 236 13.39 52.64 -21.31
C GLU A 236 14.53 51.65 -21.04
N VAL A 237 15.79 52.10 -21.15
CA VAL A 237 16.97 51.28 -20.86
C VAL A 237 16.98 50.86 -19.38
N SER A 238 16.68 51.77 -18.46
CA SER A 238 16.63 51.45 -17.02
C SER A 238 15.54 50.41 -16.70
N GLU A 239 14.36 50.51 -17.34
CA GLU A 239 13.27 49.54 -17.19
C GLU A 239 13.64 48.16 -17.74
N LEU A 240 14.33 48.12 -18.89
CA LEU A 240 14.84 46.88 -19.47
C LEU A 240 15.92 46.25 -18.59
N GLU A 241 16.85 47.04 -18.05
CA GLU A 241 17.89 46.55 -17.13
C GLU A 241 17.29 45.98 -15.83
N ALA A 242 16.27 46.63 -15.28
CA ALA A 242 15.53 46.13 -14.13
C ALA A 242 14.82 44.80 -14.46
N SER A 243 14.20 44.70 -15.64
CA SER A 243 13.55 43.47 -16.10
C SER A 243 14.54 42.33 -16.31
N ILE A 244 15.71 42.62 -16.90
CA ILE A 244 16.79 41.64 -17.08
C ILE A 244 17.32 41.17 -15.72
N SER A 245 17.46 42.08 -14.76
CA SER A 245 17.94 41.73 -13.41
C SER A 245 16.97 40.79 -12.70
N ARG A 246 15.66 41.08 -12.75
CA ARG A 246 14.62 40.18 -12.21
C ARG A 246 14.63 38.81 -12.89
N LEU A 247 14.75 38.77 -14.21
CA LEU A 247 14.82 37.50 -14.95
C LEU A 247 16.07 36.68 -14.60
N ARG A 248 17.22 37.32 -14.34
CA ARG A 248 18.44 36.63 -13.90
C ARG A 248 18.27 36.03 -12.51
N GLU A 249 17.64 36.75 -11.58
CA GLU A 249 17.32 36.24 -10.25
C GLU A 249 16.35 35.06 -10.33
N ASP A 250 15.32 35.14 -11.18
CA ASP A 250 14.39 34.04 -11.43
C ASP A 250 15.07 32.79 -11.99
N VAL A 251 15.99 32.96 -12.94
CA VAL A 251 16.77 31.84 -13.49
C VAL A 251 17.65 31.23 -12.40
N SER A 252 18.36 32.05 -11.62
CA SER A 252 19.19 31.55 -10.52
C SER A 252 18.38 30.82 -9.45
N ARG A 253 17.16 31.27 -9.14
CA ARG A 253 16.24 30.57 -8.23
C ARG A 253 15.73 29.26 -8.81
N ARG A 254 15.44 29.21 -10.11
CA ARG A 254 15.04 27.96 -10.78
C ARG A 254 16.19 26.96 -10.83
N ASP A 255 17.41 27.42 -11.06
CA ASP A 255 18.61 26.56 -11.08
C ASP A 255 18.87 25.92 -9.71
N SER A 256 18.68 26.66 -8.60
CA SER A 256 18.84 26.08 -7.26
C SER A 256 17.77 25.04 -6.94
N VAL A 257 16.52 25.27 -7.35
CA VAL A 257 15.42 24.29 -7.21
C VAL A 257 15.70 23.05 -8.05
N LEU A 258 16.19 23.21 -9.29
CA LEU A 258 16.55 22.09 -10.15
C LEU A 258 17.66 21.24 -9.56
N GLU A 259 18.71 21.85 -8.99
CA GLU A 259 19.79 21.07 -8.35
C GLU A 259 19.28 20.34 -7.09
N GLY A 260 18.39 20.96 -6.31
CA GLY A 260 17.74 20.31 -5.17
C GLY A 260 16.88 19.11 -5.58
N LEU A 261 16.07 19.25 -6.64
CA LEU A 261 15.27 18.15 -7.20
C LEU A 261 16.15 17.03 -7.75
N LYS A 262 17.23 17.38 -8.44
CA LYS A 262 18.19 16.41 -8.98
C LYS A 262 18.83 15.60 -7.86
N LYS A 263 19.29 16.25 -6.80
CA LYS A 263 19.85 15.55 -5.63
C LYS A 263 18.83 14.62 -4.98
N SER A 264 17.58 15.08 -4.81
CA SER A 264 16.50 14.25 -4.28
C SER A 264 16.20 13.05 -5.19
N MET A 265 16.30 13.21 -6.51
CA MET A 265 16.15 12.11 -7.46
C MET A 265 17.28 11.08 -7.31
N GLU A 266 18.53 11.53 -7.20
CA GLU A 266 19.68 10.65 -6.95
C GLU A 266 19.53 9.85 -5.64
N GLU A 267 19.07 10.49 -4.56
CA GLU A 267 18.78 9.82 -3.28
C GLU A 267 17.65 8.77 -3.41
N LYS A 268 16.63 9.05 -4.24
CA LYS A 268 15.55 8.07 -4.49
C LYS A 268 16.01 6.93 -5.38
N ASP A 269 16.87 7.16 -6.37
CA ASP A 269 17.44 6.11 -7.22
C ASP A 269 18.33 5.15 -6.40
N GLU A 270 19.05 5.67 -5.40
CA GLU A 270 19.80 4.85 -4.44
C GLU A 270 18.87 4.00 -3.57
N MET A 271 17.82 4.60 -2.99
CA MET A 271 16.80 3.86 -2.23
C MET A 271 16.10 2.78 -3.07
N ILE A 272 15.82 3.06 -4.34
CA ILE A 272 15.25 2.06 -5.27
C ILE A 272 16.24 0.90 -5.47
N SER A 273 17.52 1.20 -5.65
CA SER A 273 18.57 0.19 -5.82
C SER A 273 18.71 -0.71 -4.58
N GLU A 274 18.59 -0.14 -3.37
CA GLU A 274 18.57 -0.90 -2.12
C GLU A 274 17.35 -1.83 -2.03
N LEU A 275 16.15 -1.31 -2.33
CA LEU A 275 14.92 -2.10 -2.33
C LEU A 275 14.93 -3.24 -3.37
N GLU A 276 15.52 -3.01 -4.54
CA GLU A 276 15.70 -4.05 -5.56
C GLU A 276 16.64 -5.17 -5.06
N ASN A 277 17.72 -4.82 -4.35
CA ASN A 277 18.61 -5.79 -3.74
C ASN A 277 17.91 -6.62 -2.67
N GLU A 278 17.17 -5.97 -1.76
CA GLU A 278 16.38 -6.69 -0.74
C GLU A 278 15.34 -7.63 -1.34
N LEU A 279 14.70 -7.22 -2.44
CA LEU A 279 13.73 -8.06 -3.14
C LEU A 279 14.39 -9.30 -3.73
N ASN A 280 15.57 -9.15 -4.32
CA ASN A 280 16.35 -10.27 -4.86
C ASN A 280 16.76 -11.24 -3.74
N GLU A 281 17.24 -10.74 -2.60
CA GLU A 281 17.58 -11.58 -1.44
C GLU A 281 16.36 -12.36 -0.92
N LYS A 282 15.20 -11.70 -0.81
CA LYS A 282 13.94 -12.35 -0.41
C LYS A 282 13.50 -13.40 -1.43
N GLN A 283 13.71 -13.16 -2.72
CA GLN A 283 13.39 -14.11 -3.77
C GLN A 283 14.29 -15.36 -3.71
N ASP A 284 15.59 -15.18 -3.44
CA ASP A 284 16.53 -16.29 -3.24
C ASP A 284 16.16 -17.12 -2.01
N LEU A 285 15.82 -16.48 -0.90
CA LEU A 285 15.31 -17.17 0.29
C LEU A 285 14.02 -17.94 -0.01
N SER A 286 13.07 -17.33 -0.72
CA SER A 286 11.83 -18.00 -1.13
C SER A 286 12.10 -19.23 -2.01
N SER A 287 13.09 -19.15 -2.89
CA SER A 287 13.53 -20.27 -3.73
C SER A 287 14.12 -21.39 -2.87
N GLU A 288 14.96 -21.06 -1.88
CA GLU A 288 15.55 -22.03 -0.95
C GLU A 288 14.46 -22.75 -0.11
N TYR A 289 13.50 -22.00 0.43
CA TYR A 289 12.35 -22.57 1.15
C TYR A 289 11.47 -23.43 0.24
N GLY A 290 11.23 -23.00 -1.00
CA GLY A 290 10.51 -23.80 -2.00
C GLY A 290 11.20 -25.12 -2.32
N ASN A 291 12.54 -25.12 -2.41
CA ASN A 291 13.33 -26.33 -2.61
C ASN A 291 13.26 -27.26 -1.40
N LYS A 292 13.37 -26.73 -0.17
CA LYS A 292 13.21 -27.52 1.07
C LYS A 292 11.82 -28.17 1.15
N LEU A 293 10.76 -27.43 0.81
CA LEU A 293 9.40 -27.94 0.79
C LEU A 293 9.25 -29.10 -0.22
N ARG A 294 9.78 -28.93 -1.43
CA ARG A 294 9.77 -29.98 -2.47
C ARG A 294 10.51 -31.24 -2.03
N VAL A 295 11.63 -31.08 -1.31
CA VAL A 295 12.36 -32.23 -0.74
C VAL A 295 11.51 -32.96 0.31
N LEU A 296 10.85 -32.22 1.22
CA LEU A 296 9.96 -32.82 2.21
C LEU A 296 8.76 -33.52 1.57
N GLU A 297 8.15 -32.92 0.56
CA GLU A 297 7.05 -33.50 -0.22
C GLU A 297 7.49 -34.81 -0.89
N SER A 298 8.65 -34.84 -1.53
CA SER A 298 9.18 -36.07 -2.15
C SER A 298 9.46 -37.19 -1.14
N ARG A 299 9.91 -36.84 0.07
CA ARG A 299 10.09 -37.81 1.16
C ARG A 299 8.75 -38.36 1.64
N MET A 300 7.77 -37.48 1.81
CA MET A 300 6.42 -37.83 2.21
C MET A 300 5.76 -38.78 1.19
N ASP A 301 5.91 -38.49 -0.10
CA ASP A 301 5.43 -39.36 -1.18
C ASP A 301 6.12 -40.73 -1.20
N SER A 302 7.42 -40.78 -0.87
CA SER A 302 8.14 -42.05 -0.76
C SER A 302 7.68 -42.94 0.41
N GLN A 303 7.06 -42.35 1.45
CA GLN A 303 6.57 -43.08 2.62
C GLN A 303 5.15 -43.65 2.44
N LYS A 304 4.34 -43.07 1.54
CA LYS A 304 2.99 -43.57 1.21
C LYS A 304 2.94 -45.09 0.91
N PRO A 305 3.75 -45.64 -0.01
CA PRO A 305 3.66 -47.07 -0.32
C PRO A 305 4.04 -47.97 0.87
N LEU A 306 4.99 -47.54 1.70
CA LEU A 306 5.41 -48.30 2.89
C LEU A 306 4.29 -48.43 3.92
N LEU A 307 3.48 -47.37 4.10
CA LEU A 307 2.34 -47.38 5.01
C LEU A 307 1.20 -48.26 4.50
N VAL A 308 0.95 -48.24 3.19
CA VAL A 308 -0.02 -49.14 2.55
C VAL A 308 0.42 -50.60 2.73
N ASP A 309 1.71 -50.90 2.56
CA ASP A 309 2.26 -52.23 2.84
C ASP A 309 2.12 -52.61 4.32
N GLN A 310 2.40 -51.71 5.26
CA GLN A 310 2.22 -51.97 6.69
C GLN A 310 0.76 -52.31 7.02
N LEU A 311 -0.19 -51.51 6.51
CA LEU A 311 -1.63 -51.73 6.72
C LEU A 311 -2.10 -53.08 6.14
N ASN A 312 -1.56 -53.46 4.98
CA ASN A 312 -1.77 -54.78 4.39
C ASN A 312 -1.32 -55.93 5.32
N HIS A 313 -0.16 -55.78 5.98
CA HIS A 313 0.33 -56.79 6.94
C HIS A 313 -0.53 -56.83 8.21
N VAL A 314 -0.93 -55.66 8.72
CA VAL A 314 -1.83 -55.54 9.88
C VAL A 314 -3.15 -56.25 9.59
N SER A 315 -3.80 -55.99 8.45
CA SER A 315 -5.04 -56.68 8.08
C SER A 315 -4.86 -58.21 8.02
N LYS A 316 -3.76 -58.69 7.41
CA LYS A 316 -3.48 -60.15 7.33
C LYS A 316 -3.30 -60.79 8.71
N ILE A 317 -2.60 -60.13 9.63
CA ILE A 317 -2.37 -60.65 10.99
C ILE A 317 -3.68 -60.67 11.77
N HIS A 318 -4.46 -59.58 11.66
CA HIS A 318 -5.77 -59.48 12.27
C HIS A 318 -6.69 -60.63 11.82
N ASP A 319 -6.77 -60.88 10.50
CA ASP A 319 -7.59 -61.97 9.94
C ASP A 319 -7.13 -63.36 10.41
N GLN A 320 -5.81 -63.56 10.52
CA GLN A 320 -5.23 -64.81 11.04
C GLN A 320 -5.61 -65.06 12.49
N ILE A 321 -5.47 -64.05 13.36
CA ILE A 321 -5.81 -64.17 14.79
C ILE A 321 -7.31 -64.42 14.94
N CYS A 322 -8.16 -63.68 14.23
CA CYS A 322 -9.61 -63.91 14.21
C CYS A 322 -9.96 -65.34 13.77
N SER A 323 -9.28 -65.89 12.75
CA SER A 323 -9.46 -67.27 12.31
C SER A 323 -9.08 -68.29 13.40
N ILE A 324 -7.96 -68.08 14.09
CA ILE A 324 -7.51 -68.97 15.18
C ILE A 324 -8.49 -68.91 16.36
N ILE A 325 -8.95 -67.72 16.74
CA ILE A 325 -9.97 -67.55 17.79
C ILE A 325 -11.26 -68.30 17.43
N LYS A 326 -11.68 -68.25 16.15
CA LYS A 326 -12.83 -69.02 15.66
C LYS A 326 -12.63 -70.53 15.79
N ILE A 327 -11.43 -71.05 15.52
CA ILE A 327 -11.10 -72.48 15.70
C ILE A 327 -11.15 -72.89 17.17
N ILE A 328 -10.59 -72.08 18.08
CA ILE A 328 -10.52 -72.37 19.51
C ILE A 328 -11.91 -72.32 20.16
N ASN A 329 -12.77 -71.38 19.75
CA ASN A 329 -14.13 -71.24 20.30
C ASN A 329 -15.11 -72.35 19.88
N GLY A 330 -14.72 -73.25 18.96
CA GLY A 330 -15.43 -74.48 18.60
C GLY A 330 -16.96 -74.41 18.64
N ASN A 331 -17.61 -73.99 17.54
CA ASN A 331 -19.08 -73.99 17.35
C ASN A 331 -19.95 -73.33 18.44
N ASN A 332 -19.37 -72.65 19.44
CA ASN A 332 -20.12 -71.82 20.37
C ASN A 332 -20.55 -70.55 19.65
N LYS A 333 -21.76 -70.59 19.10
CA LYS A 333 -22.35 -69.62 18.16
C LYS A 333 -22.64 -68.23 18.76
N GLU A 334 -22.26 -67.98 20.01
CA GLU A 334 -22.72 -66.84 20.80
C GLU A 334 -21.74 -65.66 20.89
N GLN A 335 -20.57 -65.72 20.24
CA GLN A 335 -19.60 -64.60 20.22
C GLN A 335 -19.05 -64.29 18.81
N SER A 336 -19.83 -64.55 17.77
CA SER A 336 -19.41 -64.37 16.36
C SER A 336 -19.66 -62.95 15.83
N ASP A 337 -19.55 -61.92 16.66
CA ASP A 337 -19.62 -60.51 16.24
C ASP A 337 -18.24 -59.82 16.24
N LEU A 338 -17.14 -60.60 16.35
CA LEU A 338 -15.78 -60.09 16.14
C LEU A 338 -15.47 -59.98 14.63
N SER A 339 -16.11 -58.96 14.06
CA SER A 339 -15.90 -58.14 12.86
C SER A 339 -15.02 -58.59 11.69
N ASP A 340 -15.56 -58.32 10.50
CA ASP A 340 -14.87 -57.99 9.25
C ASP A 340 -13.77 -56.94 9.50
N SER A 341 -12.63 -57.05 8.82
CA SER A 341 -11.51 -56.13 8.99
C SER A 341 -11.93 -54.68 8.70
N LEU A 342 -11.89 -53.84 9.74
CA LEU A 342 -12.23 -52.41 9.65
C LEU A 342 -11.15 -51.61 8.91
N PHE A 343 -9.99 -52.21 8.67
CA PHE A 343 -8.77 -51.55 8.22
C PHE A 343 -8.45 -51.97 6.77
N LEU A 344 -9.09 -51.31 5.80
CA LEU A 344 -8.81 -51.52 4.39
C LEU A 344 -7.58 -50.71 3.96
N PRO A 345 -6.66 -51.29 3.16
CA PRO A 345 -5.62 -50.54 2.48
C PRO A 345 -6.28 -49.61 1.46
N GLN A 346 -6.49 -48.36 1.83
CA GLN A 346 -7.02 -47.33 0.95
C GLN A 346 -5.94 -46.29 0.65
N GLU A 347 -5.96 -45.70 -0.54
CA GLU A 347 -5.12 -44.54 -0.90
C GLU A 347 -5.64 -43.27 -0.19
N THR A 348 -5.68 -43.31 1.14
CA THR A 348 -6.02 -42.18 2.00
C THR A 348 -4.78 -41.36 2.34
N ASP A 349 -5.00 -40.21 2.96
CA ASP A 349 -3.92 -39.33 3.43
C ASP A 349 -2.93 -40.10 4.32
N ILE A 350 -1.64 -39.72 4.31
CA ILE A 350 -0.57 -40.43 5.06
C ILE A 350 -0.92 -40.51 6.54
N GLU A 351 -1.43 -39.41 7.07
CA GLU A 351 -1.85 -39.29 8.47
C GLU A 351 -3.02 -40.25 8.78
N GLU A 352 -3.96 -40.39 7.85
CA GLU A 352 -5.07 -41.34 7.99
C GLU A 352 -4.58 -42.80 7.92
N ASN A 353 -3.61 -43.10 7.06
CA ASN A 353 -2.98 -44.42 6.99
C ASN A 353 -2.19 -44.77 8.27
N ILE A 354 -1.49 -43.79 8.86
CA ILE A 354 -0.80 -43.97 10.15
C ILE A 354 -1.82 -44.28 11.25
N ARG A 355 -2.91 -43.51 11.33
CA ARG A 355 -3.98 -43.73 12.31
C ARG A 355 -4.66 -45.09 12.12
N ALA A 356 -4.97 -45.48 10.89
CA ALA A 356 -5.57 -46.78 10.58
C ALA A 356 -4.63 -47.94 10.92
N SER A 357 -3.33 -47.80 10.64
CA SER A 357 -2.31 -48.79 11.01
C SER A 357 -2.17 -48.93 12.53
N LEU A 358 -2.15 -47.81 13.26
CA LEU A 358 -2.07 -47.81 14.72
C LEU A 358 -3.29 -48.51 15.35
N ALA A 359 -4.50 -48.12 14.95
CA ALA A 359 -5.73 -48.73 15.44
C ALA A 359 -5.81 -50.24 15.10
N GLY A 360 -5.30 -50.64 13.92
CA GLY A 360 -5.20 -52.04 13.55
C GLY A 360 -4.19 -52.82 14.41
N MET A 361 -3.05 -52.22 14.75
CA MET A 361 -2.07 -52.81 15.66
C MET A 361 -2.60 -52.93 17.10
N GLU A 362 -3.34 -51.93 17.59
CA GLU A 362 -4.01 -51.97 18.89
C GLU A 362 -5.03 -53.11 18.95
N SER A 363 -5.87 -53.24 17.92
CA SER A 363 -6.82 -54.35 17.78
C SER A 363 -6.12 -55.71 17.76
N ILE A 364 -5.01 -55.86 17.02
CA ILE A 364 -4.21 -57.09 17.03
C ILE A 364 -3.71 -57.43 18.44
N ASN A 365 -3.28 -56.43 19.22
CA ASN A 365 -2.79 -56.64 20.57
C ASN A 365 -3.91 -57.09 21.54
N GLU A 366 -5.09 -56.48 21.43
CA GLU A 366 -6.28 -56.89 22.19
C GLU A 366 -6.71 -58.32 21.81
N LEU A 367 -6.83 -58.61 20.51
CA LEU A 367 -7.17 -59.95 20.02
C LEU A 367 -6.13 -61.00 20.39
N SER A 368 -4.84 -60.66 20.39
CA SER A 368 -3.77 -61.56 20.82
C SER A 368 -3.87 -61.89 22.31
N SER A 369 -4.21 -60.90 23.14
CA SER A 369 -4.44 -61.09 24.58
C SER A 369 -5.65 -61.99 24.83
N LEU A 370 -6.75 -61.76 24.10
CA LEU A 370 -7.95 -62.60 24.15
C LEU A 370 -7.67 -64.04 23.68
N LEU A 371 -6.88 -64.19 22.60
CA LEU A 371 -6.46 -65.49 22.08
C LEU A 371 -5.62 -66.25 23.12
N LEU A 372 -4.71 -65.57 23.82
CA LEU A 372 -3.89 -66.17 24.86
C LEU A 372 -4.75 -66.66 26.03
N GLU A 373 -5.73 -65.87 26.46
CA GLU A 373 -6.65 -66.23 27.55
C GLU A 373 -7.50 -67.46 27.17
N LYS A 374 -8.14 -67.44 26.00
CA LYS A 374 -8.93 -68.58 25.49
C LYS A 374 -8.09 -69.85 25.32
N THR A 375 -6.84 -69.72 24.87
CA THR A 375 -5.93 -70.87 24.75
C THR A 375 -5.57 -71.44 26.12
N LYS A 376 -5.30 -70.59 27.13
CA LYS A 376 -5.04 -71.02 28.50
C LYS A 376 -6.25 -71.78 29.06
N ASP A 377 -7.46 -71.25 28.89
CA ASP A 377 -8.69 -71.90 29.34
C ASP A 377 -8.86 -73.29 28.72
N LEU A 378 -8.67 -73.40 27.40
CA LEU A 378 -8.74 -74.67 26.68
C LEU A 378 -7.70 -75.67 27.19
N VAL A 379 -6.45 -75.24 27.43
CA VAL A 379 -5.39 -76.09 27.97
C VAL A 379 -5.73 -76.57 29.38
N VAL A 380 -6.27 -75.69 30.23
CA VAL A 380 -6.70 -76.05 31.59
C VAL A 380 -7.83 -77.08 31.53
N GLU A 381 -8.82 -76.89 30.67
CA GLU A 381 -9.91 -77.85 30.46
C GLU A 381 -9.38 -79.21 30.02
N ARG A 382 -8.53 -79.25 28.98
CA ARG A 382 -7.89 -80.50 28.52
C ARG A 382 -7.03 -81.16 29.58
N THR A 383 -6.32 -80.39 30.41
CA THR A 383 -5.52 -80.92 31.51
C THR A 383 -6.40 -81.57 32.57
N ARG A 384 -7.56 -80.97 32.90
CA ARG A 384 -8.56 -81.58 33.79
C ARG A 384 -9.11 -82.88 33.20
N GLU A 385 -9.50 -82.88 31.93
CA GLU A 385 -9.96 -84.09 31.24
C GLU A 385 -8.91 -85.20 31.29
N VAL A 386 -7.66 -84.90 30.93
CA VAL A 386 -6.53 -85.85 30.99
C VAL A 386 -6.34 -86.38 32.41
N LYS A 387 -6.44 -85.52 33.43
CA LYS A 387 -6.33 -85.95 34.83
C LYS A 387 -7.46 -86.93 35.20
N THR A 388 -8.71 -86.64 34.82
CA THR A 388 -9.84 -87.55 35.07
C THR A 388 -9.69 -88.89 34.34
N LEU A 389 -9.17 -88.87 33.11
CA LEU A 389 -8.87 -90.08 32.34
C LEU A 389 -7.73 -90.87 32.99
N ASN A 390 -6.68 -90.20 33.45
CA ASN A 390 -5.56 -90.81 34.14
C ASN A 390 -6.01 -91.45 35.46
N GLU A 391 -6.86 -90.78 36.24
CA GLU A 391 -7.48 -91.34 37.44
C GLU A 391 -8.25 -92.64 37.11
N LYS A 392 -9.08 -92.63 36.05
CA LYS A 392 -9.76 -93.84 35.56
C LYS A 392 -8.78 -94.96 35.18
N VAL A 393 -7.68 -94.64 34.49
CA VAL A 393 -6.64 -95.63 34.11
C VAL A 393 -5.93 -96.19 35.34
N THR A 394 -5.61 -95.36 36.34
CA THR A 394 -4.99 -95.83 37.59
C THR A 394 -5.94 -96.73 38.38
N GLN A 395 -7.24 -96.43 38.40
CA GLN A 395 -8.24 -97.30 39.01
C GLN A 395 -8.27 -98.67 38.33
N LEU A 396 -8.37 -98.71 36.99
CA LEU A 396 -8.34 -99.95 36.23
C LEU A 396 -7.03 -100.73 36.43
N SER A 397 -5.91 -100.03 36.60
CA SER A 397 -4.62 -100.67 36.89
C SER A 397 -4.55 -101.30 38.27
N LYS A 398 -5.13 -100.65 39.29
CA LYS A 398 -5.26 -101.23 40.65
C LYS A 398 -6.19 -102.44 40.65
N GLU A 399 -7.30 -102.40 39.91
CA GLU A 399 -8.19 -103.55 39.73
C GLU A 399 -7.44 -104.73 39.07
N LYS A 400 -6.63 -104.47 38.04
CA LYS A 400 -5.76 -105.46 37.41
C LYS A 400 -4.75 -106.06 38.40
N GLU A 401 -4.08 -105.25 39.22
CA GLU A 401 -3.12 -105.72 40.23
C GLU A 401 -3.79 -106.51 41.36
N HIS A 402 -4.99 -106.10 41.79
CA HIS A 402 -5.78 -106.84 42.76
C HIS A 402 -6.17 -108.22 42.23
N ILE A 403 -6.65 -108.31 40.99
CA ILE A 403 -6.88 -109.58 40.30
C ILE A 403 -5.57 -110.39 40.22
N GLY A 404 -4.44 -109.74 39.88
CA GLY A 404 -3.12 -110.38 39.82
C GLY A 404 -2.64 -110.94 41.15
N SER A 405 -2.85 -110.22 42.26
CA SER A 405 -2.48 -110.65 43.61
C SER A 405 -3.40 -111.75 44.15
N LEU A 406 -4.70 -111.71 43.84
CA LEU A 406 -5.63 -112.81 44.11
C LEU A 406 -5.21 -114.09 43.38
N LEU A 407 -4.82 -113.97 42.11
CA LEU A 407 -4.28 -115.10 41.33
C LEU A 407 -2.95 -115.60 41.92
N LYS A 408 -2.05 -114.70 42.32
CA LYS A 408 -0.75 -115.03 42.91
C LYS A 408 -0.89 -115.63 44.32
N SER A 409 -1.89 -115.21 45.11
CA SER A 409 -2.23 -115.78 46.41
C SER A 409 -2.91 -117.14 46.28
N ALA A 410 -3.80 -117.32 45.29
CA ALA A 410 -4.37 -118.62 44.95
C ALA A 410 -3.29 -119.61 44.50
N LEU A 411 -2.33 -119.17 43.69
CA LEU A 411 -1.14 -119.95 43.37
C LEU A 411 -0.32 -120.20 44.64
N SER A 412 0.04 -119.16 45.38
CA SER A 412 0.78 -119.23 46.63
C SER A 412 0.00 -119.78 47.84
N ARG A 413 -1.00 -120.63 47.60
CA ARG A 413 -1.62 -121.48 48.61
C ARG A 413 -1.65 -123.00 48.26
N ARG A 414 -1.04 -123.49 47.15
CA ARG A 414 -0.79 -124.98 46.98
C ARG A 414 0.55 -125.49 47.42
N MET A 415 1.70 -124.85 47.12
CA MET A 415 2.99 -125.51 47.46
C MET A 415 3.20 -125.57 48.99
N SER A 416 2.40 -124.89 49.83
CA SER A 416 2.67 -124.68 51.25
C SER A 416 1.81 -125.57 52.13
N SER A 417 1.05 -126.48 51.54
CA SER A 417 0.39 -127.56 52.27
C SER A 417 0.55 -128.86 51.50
N ASP A 418 1.51 -129.66 51.92
CA ASP A 418 1.63 -131.05 51.52
C ASP A 418 0.46 -131.87 52.07
N LEU A 419 -0.17 -132.56 51.11
CA LEU A 419 -0.94 -133.79 51.16
C LEU A 419 -2.11 -133.97 52.16
N SER A 420 -3.26 -134.15 51.50
CA SER A 420 -4.26 -135.19 51.78
C SER A 420 -5.38 -134.82 52.76
N SER A 421 -6.58 -134.65 52.19
CA SER A 421 -7.92 -134.70 52.81
C SER A 421 -8.64 -133.42 53.26
N LYS A 422 -8.29 -132.21 52.75
CA LYS A 422 -9.17 -131.02 52.87
C LYS A 422 -9.19 -130.08 51.66
N THR A 423 -8.97 -130.61 50.47
CA THR A 423 -8.85 -129.86 49.21
C THR A 423 -10.20 -129.50 48.58
N ASN A 424 -11.30 -130.16 48.93
CA ASN A 424 -12.58 -130.02 48.19
C ASN A 424 -13.54 -128.94 48.75
N GLU A 425 -13.37 -128.50 50.01
CA GLU A 425 -14.19 -127.43 50.61
C GLU A 425 -13.68 -126.03 50.26
N LEU A 426 -12.36 -125.86 50.10
CA LEU A 426 -11.77 -124.55 49.88
C LEU A 426 -11.95 -124.06 48.42
N PHE A 427 -11.92 -124.98 47.45
CA PHE A 427 -12.30 -124.65 46.08
C PHE A 427 -13.75 -124.19 45.97
N LYS A 428 -14.66 -124.71 46.80
CA LYS A 428 -16.07 -124.27 46.82
C LYS A 428 -16.27 -122.89 47.44
N VAL A 429 -15.54 -122.53 48.50
CA VAL A 429 -15.66 -121.18 49.12
C VAL A 429 -15.10 -120.11 48.19
N THR A 430 -14.03 -120.42 47.46
CA THR A 430 -13.41 -119.48 46.52
C THR A 430 -14.17 -119.41 45.20
N GLU A 431 -14.72 -120.54 44.72
CA GLU A 431 -15.66 -120.59 43.57
C GLU A 431 -16.97 -119.85 43.87
N ASN A 432 -17.47 -119.91 45.11
CA ASN A 432 -18.67 -119.17 45.51
C ASN A 432 -18.43 -117.67 45.70
N GLY A 433 -17.28 -117.24 46.25
CA GLY A 433 -16.93 -115.82 46.32
C GLY A 433 -16.65 -115.19 44.95
N LEU A 434 -16.09 -115.95 44.00
CA LEU A 434 -15.92 -115.52 42.61
C LEU A 434 -17.28 -115.44 41.87
N LYS A 435 -18.25 -116.29 42.25
CA LYS A 435 -19.63 -116.26 41.74
C LYS A 435 -20.43 -115.05 42.22
N GLU A 436 -20.26 -114.63 43.47
CA GLU A 436 -20.85 -113.38 43.99
C GLU A 436 -20.29 -112.12 43.31
N SER A 437 -19.07 -112.19 42.75
CA SER A 437 -18.46 -111.13 41.95
C SER A 437 -18.56 -111.33 40.42
N GLY A 438 -19.28 -112.36 39.95
CA GLY A 438 -19.65 -112.56 38.54
C GLY A 438 -18.68 -113.35 37.64
N ILE A 439 -17.70 -114.09 38.17
CA ILE A 439 -16.65 -114.78 37.36
C ILE A 439 -16.60 -116.29 37.68
N ASN A 440 -16.79 -117.16 36.67
CA ASN A 440 -16.71 -118.63 36.80
C ASN A 440 -15.33 -119.16 36.37
N TYR A 441 -14.43 -119.50 37.30
CA TYR A 441 -13.15 -120.14 36.96
C TYR A 441 -12.60 -121.02 38.10
N LYS A 442 -11.98 -122.16 37.75
CA LYS A 442 -11.52 -123.23 38.66
C LYS A 442 -9.99 -123.29 38.70
N PHE A 443 -9.36 -122.95 39.83
CA PHE A 443 -7.90 -122.83 39.89
C PHE A 443 -7.17 -124.02 40.52
N ASN A 444 -6.08 -124.41 39.86
CA ASN A 444 -5.06 -125.36 40.26
C ASN A 444 -3.86 -124.51 40.79
N THR A 445 -3.42 -124.72 42.03
CA THR A 445 -2.56 -123.90 42.92
C THR A 445 -0.96 -124.09 42.65
N GLN A 446 0.05 -123.44 43.33
CA GLN A 446 1.48 -123.83 43.77
C GLN A 446 2.35 -122.61 44.37
N THR A 447 3.01 -122.68 45.59
CA THR A 447 3.70 -121.65 46.51
C THR A 447 5.25 -121.55 46.65
N HIS A 448 5.79 -120.53 47.35
CA HIS A 448 6.78 -120.61 48.49
C HIS A 448 7.49 -119.26 48.76
N ASN A 449 7.93 -119.06 50.02
CA ASN A 449 8.49 -117.85 50.69
C ASN A 449 9.95 -118.07 51.17
N GLU A 450 10.67 -117.02 51.60
CA GLU A 450 11.55 -116.94 52.83
C GLU A 450 12.26 -115.55 53.07
N THR A 451 12.79 -115.31 54.30
CA THR A 451 13.14 -114.03 55.04
C THR A 451 14.61 -113.91 55.58
N ILE A 452 15.15 -112.71 55.97
CA ILE A 452 16.57 -112.41 56.43
C ILE A 452 16.67 -111.34 57.60
N THR A 453 17.83 -111.25 58.32
CA THR A 453 18.22 -110.69 59.68
C THR A 453 18.86 -109.27 59.81
N GLU A 454 18.97 -108.73 61.06
CA GLU A 454 19.04 -107.29 61.52
C GLU A 454 20.42 -106.57 61.73
N ASP A 455 21.60 -107.22 61.71
CA ASP A 455 22.86 -106.56 62.16
C ASP A 455 23.53 -105.58 61.14
N ASP A 456 23.08 -105.56 59.88
CA ASP A 456 23.52 -104.58 58.88
C ASP A 456 22.99 -103.16 59.15
N GLU A 457 21.96 -103.01 59.99
CA GLU A 457 21.20 -101.77 60.13
C GLU A 457 21.96 -100.62 60.80
N ILE A 458 22.83 -100.92 61.78
CA ILE A 458 23.51 -99.87 62.57
C ILE A 458 24.64 -99.19 61.78
N TYR A 459 25.44 -99.97 61.04
CA TYR A 459 26.47 -99.41 60.15
C TYR A 459 25.83 -98.69 58.96
N ASN A 460 24.69 -99.19 58.46
CA ASN A 460 23.89 -98.49 57.45
C ASN A 460 23.34 -97.16 57.97
N LEU A 461 22.93 -97.07 59.24
CA LEU A 461 22.38 -95.85 59.83
C LEU A 461 23.43 -94.74 60.02
N ALA A 462 24.63 -95.07 60.48
CA ALA A 462 25.72 -94.10 60.63
C ALA A 462 26.19 -93.56 59.26
N GLY A 463 26.31 -94.44 58.25
CA GLY A 463 26.58 -94.04 56.88
C GLY A 463 25.46 -93.19 56.27
N ALA A 464 24.20 -93.49 56.60
CA ALA A 464 23.06 -92.67 56.19
C ALA A 464 23.10 -91.27 56.83
N LEU A 465 23.43 -91.15 58.12
CA LEU A 465 23.57 -89.87 58.82
C LEU A 465 24.71 -89.01 58.26
N GLU A 466 25.88 -89.59 57.98
CA GLU A 466 27.00 -88.87 57.36
C GLU A 466 26.64 -88.39 55.95
N ASN A 467 25.96 -89.23 55.17
CA ASN A 467 25.46 -88.85 53.84
C ASN A 467 24.41 -87.72 53.92
N ILE A 468 23.50 -87.75 54.90
CA ILE A 468 22.53 -86.67 55.15
C ILE A 468 23.24 -85.37 55.52
N ILE A 469 24.28 -85.42 56.37
CA ILE A 469 25.04 -84.23 56.74
C ILE A 469 25.78 -83.65 55.53
N LYS A 470 26.46 -84.48 54.74
CA LYS A 470 27.13 -84.02 53.51
C LYS A 470 26.13 -83.44 52.50
N GLN A 471 24.97 -84.08 52.34
CA GLN A 471 23.89 -83.58 51.49
C GLN A 471 23.39 -82.23 51.98
N SER A 472 23.17 -82.06 53.29
CA SER A 472 22.73 -80.78 53.87
C SER A 472 23.79 -79.69 53.73
N GLN A 473 25.08 -80.03 53.81
CA GLN A 473 26.17 -79.07 53.59
C GLN A 473 26.25 -78.61 52.14
N LEU A 474 26.06 -79.51 51.18
CA LEU A 474 25.97 -79.15 49.76
C LEU A 474 24.75 -78.25 49.50
N GLU A 475 23.60 -78.59 50.08
CA GLU A 475 22.38 -77.79 49.96
C GLU A 475 22.56 -76.38 50.55
N ILE A 476 23.25 -76.25 51.69
CA ILE A 476 23.57 -74.94 52.27
C ILE A 476 24.47 -74.12 51.33
N ILE A 477 25.46 -74.74 50.68
CA ILE A 477 26.35 -74.06 49.73
C ILE A 477 25.58 -73.63 48.47
N GLU A 478 24.73 -74.51 47.93
CA GLU A 478 23.87 -74.19 46.78
C GLU A 478 22.93 -73.02 47.11
N LEU A 479 22.25 -73.06 48.26
CA LEU A 479 21.40 -71.97 48.72
C LEU A 479 22.19 -70.67 48.88
N GLN A 480 23.41 -70.72 49.42
CA GLN A 480 24.26 -69.54 49.55
C GLN A 480 24.60 -68.93 48.18
N HIS A 481 24.96 -69.74 47.18
CA HIS A 481 25.20 -69.25 45.82
C HIS A 481 23.94 -68.63 45.21
N THR A 482 22.76 -69.26 45.37
CA THR A 482 21.51 -68.67 44.86
C THR A 482 21.17 -67.33 45.53
N VAL A 483 21.46 -67.17 46.82
CA VAL A 483 21.28 -65.89 47.53
C VAL A 483 22.25 -64.83 47.01
N ASP A 484 23.50 -65.21 46.73
CA ASP A 484 24.50 -64.28 46.19
C ASP A 484 24.18 -63.89 44.73
N GLU A 485 23.67 -64.82 43.92
CA GLU A 485 23.12 -64.55 42.57
C GLU A 485 21.94 -63.58 42.62
N LEU A 486 20.94 -63.84 43.47
CA LEU A 486 19.79 -62.95 43.65
C LEU A 486 20.22 -61.56 44.16
N ARG A 487 21.26 -61.48 45.00
CA ARG A 487 21.81 -60.20 45.45
C ARG A 487 22.48 -59.44 44.30
N ALA A 488 23.20 -60.13 43.42
CA ALA A 488 23.79 -59.54 42.23
C ALA A 488 22.71 -59.05 41.25
N GLU A 489 21.68 -59.86 40.98
CA GLU A 489 20.53 -59.47 40.15
C GLU A 489 19.79 -58.26 40.74
N SER A 490 19.56 -58.24 42.05
CA SER A 490 18.95 -57.09 42.73
C SER A 490 19.81 -55.83 42.62
N SER A 491 21.14 -55.96 42.65
CA SER A 491 22.05 -54.81 42.50
C SER A 491 22.00 -54.24 41.07
N LEU A 492 21.99 -55.10 40.04
CA LEU A 492 21.84 -54.69 38.64
C LEU A 492 20.49 -54.04 38.36
N LEU A 493 19.41 -54.60 38.91
CA LEU A 493 18.08 -54.01 38.77
C LEU A 493 18.03 -52.62 39.43
N LYS A 494 18.66 -52.46 40.60
CA LYS A 494 18.76 -51.16 41.28
C LYS A 494 19.54 -50.15 40.44
N GLU A 495 20.66 -50.53 39.84
CA GLU A 495 21.41 -49.66 38.94
C GLU A 495 20.58 -49.26 37.71
N HIS A 496 19.81 -50.18 37.13
CA HIS A 496 18.93 -49.88 36.01
C HIS A 496 17.83 -48.88 36.39
N VAL A 497 17.19 -49.06 37.56
CA VAL A 497 16.16 -48.14 38.08
C VAL A 497 16.77 -46.76 38.37
N GLU A 498 17.98 -46.69 38.93
CA GLU A 498 18.68 -45.42 39.15
C GLU A 498 19.06 -44.72 37.84
N ALA A 499 19.47 -45.46 36.81
CA ALA A 499 19.75 -44.93 35.49
C ALA A 499 18.47 -44.38 34.82
N GLN A 500 17.38 -45.14 34.84
CA GLN A 500 16.08 -44.69 34.34
C GLN A 500 15.57 -43.45 35.09
N ARG A 501 15.76 -43.39 36.41
CA ARG A 501 15.38 -42.22 37.21
C ARG A 501 16.16 -40.96 36.80
N LYS A 502 17.45 -41.09 36.51
CA LYS A 502 18.29 -39.98 36.03
C LYS A 502 17.86 -39.51 34.65
N GLU A 503 17.58 -40.43 33.74
CA GLU A 503 17.07 -40.09 32.40
C GLU A 503 15.71 -39.38 32.49
N LEU A 504 14.77 -39.87 33.32
CA LEU A 504 13.49 -39.21 33.54
C LEU A 504 13.65 -37.81 34.11
N LEU A 505 14.59 -37.59 35.04
CA LEU A 505 14.87 -36.26 35.58
C LEU A 505 15.43 -35.32 34.50
N GLN A 506 16.32 -35.80 33.64
CA GLN A 506 16.84 -35.03 32.53
C GLN A 506 15.73 -34.66 31.53
N ARG A 507 14.91 -35.63 31.13
CA ARG A 507 13.77 -35.38 30.23
C ARG A 507 12.78 -34.38 30.83
N LYS A 508 12.55 -34.44 32.14
CA LYS A 508 11.72 -33.46 32.83
C LYS A 508 12.28 -32.03 32.71
N GLN A 509 13.59 -31.86 32.92
CA GLN A 509 14.24 -30.55 32.77
C GLN A 509 14.19 -30.04 31.32
N GLU A 510 14.33 -30.93 30.34
CA GLU A 510 14.20 -30.60 28.92
C GLU A 510 12.77 -30.15 28.56
N VAL A 511 11.75 -30.80 29.12
CA VAL A 511 10.34 -30.41 28.96
C VAL A 511 10.09 -29.03 29.59
N GLU A 512 10.52 -28.80 30.84
CA GLU A 512 10.37 -27.49 31.50
C GLU A 512 11.05 -26.36 30.70
N ALA A 513 12.22 -26.62 30.09
CA ALA A 513 12.91 -25.66 29.24
C ALA A 513 12.19 -25.41 27.90
N LEU A 514 11.47 -26.39 27.36
CA LEU A 514 10.66 -26.23 26.15
C LEU A 514 9.37 -25.46 26.45
N GLU A 515 8.70 -25.73 27.57
CA GLU A 515 7.52 -25.00 28.03
C GLU A 515 7.82 -23.51 28.22
N GLU A 516 8.98 -23.18 28.81
CA GLU A 516 9.40 -21.78 28.95
C GLU A 516 9.68 -21.11 27.60
N LYS A 517 10.28 -21.83 26.65
CA LYS A 517 10.50 -21.31 25.29
C LYS A 517 9.17 -21.09 24.56
N GLU A 518 8.20 -22.00 24.73
CA GLU A 518 6.86 -21.85 24.19
C GLU A 518 6.17 -20.62 24.80
N ARG A 519 6.26 -20.43 26.11
CA ARG A 519 5.72 -19.23 26.79
C ARG A 519 6.29 -17.94 26.20
N ILE A 520 7.62 -17.85 26.06
CA ILE A 520 8.28 -16.67 25.48
C ILE A 520 7.88 -16.49 24.00
N ALA A 521 7.76 -17.57 23.24
CA ALA A 521 7.32 -17.50 21.85
C ALA A 521 5.87 -17.01 21.74
N ASN A 522 4.98 -17.46 22.63
CA ASN A 522 3.59 -16.99 22.68
C ASN A 522 3.51 -15.50 23.05
N GLU A 523 4.26 -15.04 24.06
CA GLU A 523 4.36 -13.62 24.42
C GLU A 523 4.87 -12.77 23.25
N ASN A 524 5.86 -13.26 22.49
CA ASN A 524 6.36 -12.58 21.30
C ASN A 524 5.33 -12.53 20.17
N VAL A 525 4.60 -13.62 19.92
CA VAL A 525 3.53 -13.67 18.91
C VAL A 525 2.40 -12.72 19.29
N GLU A 526 2.00 -12.67 20.56
CA GLU A 526 1.00 -11.72 21.05
C GLU A 526 1.45 -10.27 20.85
N GLY A 527 2.72 -9.95 21.13
CA GLY A 527 3.31 -8.64 20.85
C GLY A 527 3.24 -8.27 19.36
N LEU A 528 3.66 -9.18 18.48
CA LEU A 528 3.58 -8.98 17.03
C LEU A 528 2.13 -8.82 16.54
N MET A 529 1.17 -9.55 17.13
CA MET A 529 -0.25 -9.39 16.81
C MET A 529 -0.78 -8.00 17.20
N MET A 530 -0.34 -7.44 18.32
CA MET A 530 -0.69 -6.07 18.72
C MET A 530 -0.11 -5.03 17.75
N ASP A 531 1.14 -5.20 17.33
CA ASP A 531 1.80 -4.30 16.37
C ASP A 531 1.14 -4.36 14.99
N ILE A 532 0.77 -5.57 14.52
CA ILE A 532 0.01 -5.75 13.28
C ILE A 532 -1.34 -5.02 13.37
N ALA A 533 -2.08 -5.19 14.47
CA ALA A 533 -3.37 -4.50 14.64
C ALA A 533 -3.23 -2.97 14.66
N ALA A 534 -2.17 -2.43 15.30
CA ALA A 534 -1.87 -1.01 15.30
C ALA A 534 -1.53 -0.48 13.89
N ALA A 535 -0.72 -1.23 13.13
CA ALA A 535 -0.40 -0.91 11.75
C ALA A 535 -1.64 -0.97 10.84
N GLU A 536 -2.53 -1.94 11.02
CA GLU A 536 -3.79 -2.03 10.28
C GLU A 536 -4.73 -0.84 10.55
N GLU A 537 -4.78 -0.36 11.80
CA GLU A 537 -5.53 0.85 12.16
C GLU A 537 -4.92 2.09 11.50
N GLU A 538 -3.60 2.21 11.49
CA GLU A 538 -2.89 3.30 10.81
C GLU A 538 -3.12 3.27 9.30
N ILE A 539 -2.98 2.13 8.63
CA ILE A 539 -3.31 1.96 7.21
C ILE A 539 -4.76 2.38 6.94
N SER A 540 -5.69 2.02 7.82
CA SER A 540 -7.09 2.43 7.70
C SER A 540 -7.27 3.94 7.82
N ARG A 541 -6.54 4.60 8.73
CA ARG A 541 -6.53 6.07 8.86
C ARG A 541 -5.99 6.75 7.60
N TRP A 542 -4.83 6.31 7.09
CA TRP A 542 -4.25 6.84 5.86
C TRP A 542 -5.16 6.63 4.64
N LYS A 543 -5.82 5.47 4.55
CA LYS A 543 -6.78 5.19 3.48
C LYS A 543 -7.97 6.14 3.50
N VAL A 544 -8.54 6.42 4.69
CA VAL A 544 -9.65 7.37 4.83
C VAL A 544 -9.20 8.79 4.47
N ALA A 545 -8.02 9.22 4.94
CA ALA A 545 -7.47 10.54 4.62
C ALA A 545 -7.26 10.71 3.09
N ALA A 546 -6.65 9.72 2.44
CA ALA A 546 -6.46 9.73 0.99
C ALA A 546 -7.79 9.76 0.22
N GLN A 547 -8.81 9.06 0.70
CA GLN A 547 -10.14 9.08 0.09
C GLN A 547 -10.83 10.44 0.25
N GLN A 548 -10.67 11.09 1.40
CA GLN A 548 -11.18 12.45 1.64
C GLN A 548 -10.47 13.48 0.76
N GLU A 549 -9.15 13.39 0.62
CA GLU A 549 -8.37 14.26 -0.26
C GLU A 549 -8.77 14.06 -1.73
N ALA A 550 -8.94 12.81 -2.18
CA ALA A 550 -9.42 12.52 -3.53
C ALA A 550 -10.84 13.07 -3.76
N ALA A 551 -11.73 13.02 -2.75
CA ALA A 551 -13.07 13.60 -2.84
C ALA A 551 -13.02 15.14 -2.89
N ALA A 552 -12.16 15.77 -2.09
CA ALA A 552 -11.92 17.21 -2.14
C ALA A 552 -11.35 17.65 -3.50
N GLY A 553 -10.37 16.91 -4.04
CA GLY A 553 -9.80 17.11 -5.36
C GLY A 553 -10.85 17.05 -6.47
N LYS A 554 -11.75 16.05 -6.43
CA LYS A 554 -12.90 15.97 -7.35
C LYS A 554 -13.82 17.19 -7.23
N GLY A 555 -14.08 17.68 -6.01
CA GLY A 555 -14.90 18.89 -5.81
C GLY A 555 -14.30 20.12 -6.49
N VAL A 556 -12.99 20.32 -6.33
CA VAL A 556 -12.24 21.40 -6.98
C VAL A 556 -12.26 21.26 -8.50
N GLU A 557 -12.09 20.04 -9.03
CA GLU A 557 -12.19 19.77 -10.47
C GLU A 557 -13.58 20.17 -11.02
N HIS A 558 -14.65 19.80 -10.33
CA HIS A 558 -16.02 20.16 -10.74
C HIS A 558 -16.23 21.69 -10.75
N GLU A 559 -15.63 22.41 -9.80
CA GLU A 559 -15.68 23.86 -9.77
C GLU A 559 -14.94 24.47 -10.96
N TYR A 560 -13.73 23.99 -11.28
CA TYR A 560 -12.99 24.45 -12.46
C TYR A 560 -13.72 24.13 -13.77
N VAL A 561 -14.31 22.95 -13.90
CA VAL A 561 -15.14 22.59 -15.06
C VAL A 561 -16.33 23.54 -15.18
N SER A 562 -16.97 23.90 -14.07
CA SER A 562 -18.07 24.86 -14.04
C SER A 562 -17.61 26.26 -14.46
N GLN A 563 -16.47 26.74 -13.95
CA GLN A 563 -15.87 28.01 -14.35
C GLN A 563 -15.50 28.02 -15.84
N LEU A 564 -14.89 26.96 -16.37
CA LEU A 564 -14.56 26.81 -17.78
C LEU A 564 -15.81 26.83 -18.66
N SER A 565 -16.90 26.18 -18.24
CA SER A 565 -18.16 26.20 -18.97
C SER A 565 -18.76 27.60 -19.05
N ARG A 566 -18.68 28.37 -17.95
CA ARG A 566 -19.11 29.78 -17.90
C ARG A 566 -18.25 30.64 -18.84
N MET A 567 -16.93 30.55 -18.72
CA MET A 567 -16.00 31.30 -19.57
C MET A 567 -16.16 30.97 -21.06
N ARG A 568 -16.40 29.70 -21.40
CA ARG A 568 -16.72 29.30 -22.79
C ARG A 568 -18.01 29.95 -23.26
N LYS A 569 -19.05 29.99 -22.43
CA LYS A 569 -20.32 30.63 -22.78
C LYS A 569 -20.13 32.13 -23.02
N GLU A 570 -19.43 32.82 -22.12
CA GLU A 570 -19.11 34.25 -22.26
C GLU A 570 -18.27 34.54 -23.52
N LEU A 571 -17.33 33.65 -23.86
CA LEU A 571 -16.55 33.75 -25.09
C LEU A 571 -17.44 33.60 -26.35
N GLU A 572 -18.35 32.64 -26.38
CA GLU A 572 -19.27 32.48 -27.51
C GLU A 572 -20.26 33.65 -27.63
N GLU A 573 -20.75 34.19 -26.51
CA GLU A 573 -21.56 35.42 -26.50
C GLU A 573 -20.77 36.62 -27.06
N ALA A 574 -19.51 36.79 -26.67
CA ALA A 574 -18.64 37.84 -27.19
C ALA A 574 -18.34 37.67 -28.69
N LYS A 575 -18.07 36.44 -29.16
CA LYS A 575 -17.89 36.16 -30.59
C LYS A 575 -19.13 36.51 -31.40
N GLN A 576 -20.32 36.16 -30.90
CA GLN A 576 -21.58 36.49 -31.56
C GLN A 576 -21.78 38.01 -31.65
N ALA A 577 -21.49 38.74 -30.56
CA ALA A 577 -21.56 40.21 -30.56
C ALA A 577 -20.57 40.85 -31.56
N VAL A 578 -19.37 40.29 -31.70
CA VAL A 578 -18.39 40.73 -32.71
C VAL A 578 -18.93 40.50 -34.12
N MET A 579 -19.44 39.30 -34.43
CA MET A 579 -20.02 39.01 -35.74
C MET A 579 -21.18 39.95 -36.09
N GLU A 580 -22.03 40.29 -35.13
CA GLU A 580 -23.12 41.27 -35.33
C GLU A 580 -22.58 42.68 -35.60
N SER A 581 -21.51 43.08 -34.91
CA SER A 581 -20.85 44.37 -35.14
C SER A 581 -20.18 44.44 -36.52
N GLU A 582 -19.55 43.36 -36.97
CA GLU A 582 -18.97 43.25 -38.31
C GLU A 582 -20.05 43.37 -39.39
N LYS A 583 -21.19 42.69 -39.22
CA LYS A 583 -22.35 42.83 -40.13
C LYS A 583 -22.82 44.29 -40.20
N LYS A 584 -22.90 44.99 -39.07
CA LYS A 584 -23.25 46.42 -39.02
C LYS A 584 -22.22 47.30 -39.73
N ILE A 585 -20.93 47.00 -39.59
CA ILE A 585 -19.86 47.72 -40.28
C ILE A 585 -19.97 47.49 -41.79
N LYS A 586 -20.14 46.25 -42.25
CA LYS A 586 -20.33 45.93 -43.68
C LYS A 586 -21.53 46.66 -44.28
N LEU A 587 -22.67 46.70 -43.57
CA LEU A 587 -23.83 47.49 -44.02
C LEU A 587 -23.48 48.98 -44.11
N LYS A 588 -22.76 49.54 -43.13
CA LYS A 588 -22.32 50.95 -43.20
C LYS A 588 -21.36 51.18 -44.36
N GLU A 589 -20.44 50.26 -44.61
CA GLU A 589 -19.50 50.32 -45.74
C GLU A 589 -20.23 50.26 -47.08
N GLU A 590 -21.20 49.37 -47.25
CA GLU A 590 -22.06 49.29 -48.44
C GLU A 590 -22.88 50.57 -48.63
N THR A 591 -23.48 51.12 -47.56
CA THR A 591 -24.23 52.38 -47.65
C THR A 591 -23.34 53.56 -48.01
N ALA A 592 -22.10 53.62 -47.48
CA ALA A 592 -21.12 54.62 -47.84
C ALA A 592 -20.68 54.46 -49.31
N GLY A 593 -20.45 53.24 -49.76
CA GLY A 593 -20.15 52.91 -51.16
C GLY A 593 -21.27 53.37 -52.11
N ALA A 594 -22.53 53.09 -51.77
CA ALA A 594 -23.68 53.53 -52.54
C ALA A 594 -23.81 55.07 -52.57
N ALA A 595 -23.57 55.75 -51.45
CA ALA A 595 -23.58 57.20 -51.39
C ALA A 595 -22.45 57.84 -52.22
N MET A 596 -21.24 57.25 -52.21
CA MET A 596 -20.14 57.69 -53.07
C MET A 596 -20.47 57.49 -54.55
N ALA A 597 -20.99 56.33 -54.94
CA ALA A 597 -21.40 56.07 -56.32
C ALA A 597 -22.52 57.03 -56.79
N ALA A 598 -23.49 57.34 -55.91
CA ALA A 598 -24.53 58.32 -56.20
C ALA A 598 -23.96 59.74 -56.37
N ARG A 599 -22.99 60.13 -55.54
CA ARG A 599 -22.28 61.41 -55.69
C ARG A 599 -21.51 61.47 -57.01
N ASP A 600 -20.77 60.43 -57.37
CA ASP A 600 -20.01 60.39 -58.63
C ASP A 600 -20.95 60.47 -59.85
N ALA A 601 -22.11 59.79 -59.79
CA ALA A 601 -23.16 59.91 -60.79
C ALA A 601 -23.74 61.34 -60.86
N ALA A 602 -23.93 62.01 -59.72
CA ALA A 602 -24.38 63.40 -59.67
C ALA A 602 -23.32 64.37 -60.24
N GLU A 603 -22.04 64.18 -59.93
CA GLU A 603 -20.94 64.98 -60.47
C GLU A 603 -20.80 64.81 -61.98
N THR A 604 -20.95 63.60 -62.51
CA THR A 604 -20.92 63.35 -63.96
C THR A 604 -22.13 63.98 -64.67
N SER A 605 -23.32 63.90 -64.07
CA SER A 605 -24.52 64.61 -64.55
C SER A 605 -24.32 66.13 -64.56
N LEU A 606 -23.72 66.70 -63.50
CA LEU A 606 -23.42 68.12 -63.41
C LEU A 606 -22.42 68.55 -64.50
N LYS A 607 -21.33 67.80 -64.69
CA LYS A 607 -20.36 68.05 -65.78
C LYS A 607 -21.03 67.99 -67.16
N LEU A 608 -21.97 67.07 -67.36
CA LEU A 608 -22.76 66.99 -68.59
C LEU A 608 -23.65 68.24 -68.77
N ALA A 609 -24.27 68.73 -67.69
CA ALA A 609 -25.06 69.96 -67.73
C ALA A 609 -24.19 71.19 -68.04
N ASP A 610 -23.01 71.30 -67.42
CA ASP A 610 -22.06 72.38 -67.67
C ASP A 610 -21.57 72.39 -69.12
N THR A 611 -21.23 71.22 -69.69
CA THR A 611 -20.84 71.11 -71.11
C THR A 611 -21.98 71.42 -72.07
N ARG A 612 -23.24 71.11 -71.70
CA ARG A 612 -24.41 71.57 -72.47
C ARG A 612 -24.58 73.09 -72.37
N ALA A 613 -24.39 73.67 -71.18
CA ALA A 613 -24.50 75.09 -70.95
C ALA A 613 -23.40 75.89 -71.69
N THR A 614 -22.15 75.41 -71.73
CA THR A 614 -21.08 76.03 -72.53
C THR A 614 -21.42 76.04 -74.01
N ARG A 615 -21.87 74.90 -74.58
CA ARG A 615 -22.30 74.83 -75.98
C ARG A 615 -23.45 75.80 -76.29
N LEU A 616 -24.41 75.94 -75.36
CA LEU A 616 -25.50 76.91 -75.51
C LEU A 616 -24.98 78.34 -75.47
N ARG A 617 -24.03 78.67 -74.57
CA ARG A 617 -23.38 79.99 -74.54
C ARG A 617 -22.64 80.29 -75.84
N GLU A 618 -21.81 79.37 -76.32
CA GLU A 618 -21.11 79.50 -77.62
C GLU A 618 -22.11 79.74 -78.76
N ARG A 619 -23.25 79.03 -78.75
CA ARG A 619 -24.31 79.24 -79.75
C ARG A 619 -24.97 80.63 -79.63
N ILE A 620 -25.18 81.12 -78.41
CA ILE A 620 -25.70 82.47 -78.16
C ILE A 620 -24.69 83.53 -78.61
N GLU A 621 -23.41 83.36 -78.30
CA GLU A 621 -22.33 84.27 -78.72
C GLU A 621 -22.22 84.31 -80.24
N GLU A 622 -22.27 83.16 -80.92
CA GLU A 622 -22.31 83.07 -82.39
C GLU A 622 -23.54 83.81 -82.95
N LEU A 623 -24.73 83.57 -82.40
CA LEU A 623 -25.95 84.28 -82.82
C LEU A 623 -25.85 85.80 -82.56
N THR A 624 -25.21 86.21 -81.47
CA THR A 624 -24.99 87.63 -81.12
C THR A 624 -23.99 88.28 -82.08
N SER A 625 -22.90 87.59 -82.41
CA SER A 625 -21.94 88.01 -83.43
C SER A 625 -22.59 88.14 -84.80
N GLN A 626 -23.45 87.19 -85.19
CA GLN A 626 -24.27 87.31 -86.40
C GLN A 626 -25.20 88.53 -86.35
N LEU A 627 -25.75 88.86 -85.18
CA LEU A 627 -26.61 90.03 -84.98
C LEU A 627 -25.81 91.34 -85.09
N GLU A 628 -24.61 91.43 -84.49
CA GLU A 628 -23.70 92.57 -84.62
C GLU A 628 -23.17 92.73 -86.05
N GLN A 629 -22.88 91.63 -86.75
CA GLN A 629 -22.53 91.66 -88.18
C GLN A 629 -23.71 92.14 -89.04
N LEU A 630 -24.95 91.75 -88.69
CA LEU A 630 -26.15 92.28 -89.34
C LEU A 630 -26.40 93.75 -89.01
N ASP A 631 -26.03 94.22 -87.81
CA ASP A 631 -26.21 95.60 -87.36
C ASP A 631 -25.15 96.55 -87.96
N THR A 632 -23.89 96.11 -88.05
CA THR A 632 -22.81 96.82 -88.76
C THR A 632 -23.06 96.86 -90.27
N ARG A 633 -23.72 95.85 -90.85
CA ARG A 633 -24.23 95.87 -92.23
C ARG A 633 -25.46 96.78 -92.40
N LYS A 634 -26.20 97.07 -91.33
CA LYS A 634 -27.43 97.89 -91.30
C LYS A 634 -27.21 99.40 -91.15
N ASN A 635 -25.98 99.89 -91.26
CA ASN A 635 -25.72 101.32 -91.53
C ASN A 635 -25.87 101.71 -93.01
N SER A 636 -26.34 100.79 -93.86
CA SER A 636 -26.96 101.14 -95.13
C SER A 636 -28.30 100.42 -95.27
N THR A 637 -29.37 101.20 -95.28
CA THR A 637 -30.76 100.80 -95.61
C THR A 637 -31.69 100.41 -94.44
N ASN A 638 -32.30 101.44 -93.86
CA ASN A 638 -33.74 101.69 -93.77
C ASN A 638 -34.75 100.52 -93.58
N LYS A 639 -35.61 100.74 -92.56
CA LYS A 639 -37.03 100.30 -92.40
C LYS A 639 -37.28 98.86 -91.91
N ASN A 640 -37.61 98.73 -90.62
CA ASN A 640 -38.92 98.28 -90.10
C ASN A 640 -38.80 97.68 -88.68
N ARG A 641 -39.57 98.25 -87.76
CA ARG A 641 -40.09 97.62 -86.52
C ARG A 641 -41.50 97.06 -86.84
N PRO A 642 -42.16 96.28 -85.96
CA PRO A 642 -41.68 95.50 -84.81
C PRO A 642 -42.26 94.06 -84.82
N ARG A 643 -41.89 93.22 -83.84
CA ARG A 643 -42.82 92.37 -83.05
C ARG A 643 -42.05 91.64 -81.96
N TYR A 644 -42.38 91.97 -80.71
CA TYR A 644 -42.04 91.16 -79.54
C TYR A 644 -42.69 89.79 -79.72
N VAL A 645 -41.89 88.72 -79.75
CA VAL A 645 -42.39 87.36 -79.55
C VAL A 645 -42.07 87.03 -78.10
N CYS A 646 -43.13 86.99 -77.29
CA CYS A 646 -43.11 86.38 -75.97
C CYS A 646 -42.69 84.91 -76.11
N TRP A 647 -41.64 84.51 -75.39
CA TRP A 647 -41.18 83.13 -75.35
C TRP A 647 -42.12 82.29 -74.46
N PRO A 648 -42.60 81.11 -74.87
CA PRO A 648 -43.45 80.25 -74.05
C PRO A 648 -42.62 79.53 -72.98
N TRP A 649 -43.02 79.65 -71.71
CA TRP A 649 -42.42 78.92 -70.58
C TRP A 649 -43.14 77.58 -70.33
N GLU A 650 -43.10 76.64 -71.28
CA GLU A 650 -43.78 75.33 -71.13
C GLU A 650 -42.83 74.13 -70.90
N TRP A 651 -41.66 74.33 -70.28
CA TRP A 651 -40.72 73.22 -69.97
C TRP A 651 -40.28 73.13 -68.51
N LEU A 652 -40.94 73.83 -67.60
CA LEU A 652 -40.85 73.54 -66.17
C LEU A 652 -42.13 72.82 -65.76
N GLY A 653 -42.11 71.48 -65.86
CA GLY A 653 -43.13 70.59 -65.33
C GLY A 653 -43.21 70.66 -63.81
N LEU A 654 -43.70 71.80 -63.31
CA LEU A 654 -44.09 72.02 -61.93
C LEU A 654 -45.59 72.32 -61.96
N ASP A 655 -46.41 71.32 -61.70
CA ASP A 655 -47.77 71.55 -61.20
C ASP A 655 -47.67 71.98 -59.73
N PRO A 656 -48.19 73.17 -59.36
CA PRO A 656 -48.48 73.51 -57.99
C PRO A 656 -49.97 73.24 -57.67
N VAL A 657 -50.27 73.24 -56.36
CA VAL A 657 -51.60 73.24 -55.72
C VAL A 657 -52.23 71.85 -55.63
N GLY A 658 -52.56 71.31 -54.45
CA GLY A 658 -52.79 71.92 -53.16
C GLY A 658 -54.14 71.44 -52.63
N VAL A 659 -54.09 70.78 -51.47
CA VAL A 659 -55.12 70.75 -50.42
C VAL A 659 -56.52 70.18 -50.78
N GLY A 660 -56.86 69.09 -50.09
CA GLY A 660 -58.21 68.97 -49.52
C GLY A 660 -58.89 67.61 -49.61
N VAL A 661 -58.67 66.80 -48.56
CA VAL A 661 -59.64 65.88 -47.92
C VAL A 661 -60.18 64.69 -48.75
N GLY A 662 -59.95 63.47 -48.25
CA GLY A 662 -60.38 62.19 -48.85
C GLY A 662 -61.91 61.92 -48.78
N PRO A 663 -62.40 60.65 -48.83
CA PRO A 663 -61.69 59.36 -48.95
C PRO A 663 -62.28 58.39 -50.02
N THR A 664 -61.57 57.26 -50.25
CA THR A 664 -62.00 55.94 -50.79
C THR A 664 -62.76 55.90 -52.13
N ARG A 665 -62.35 55.20 -53.20
CA ARG A 665 -62.11 53.74 -53.33
C ARG A 665 -61.55 53.43 -54.76
N GLN A 666 -60.58 52.51 -54.82
CA GLN A 666 -59.95 51.71 -55.93
C GLN A 666 -60.56 51.74 -57.37
N PRO A 667 -59.81 51.42 -58.47
CA PRO A 667 -58.94 50.21 -58.58
C PRO A 667 -57.67 50.23 -59.49
N GLU A 668 -56.88 49.15 -59.33
CA GLU A 668 -56.05 48.39 -60.29
C GLU A 668 -55.03 49.08 -61.23
N MET A 669 -53.75 48.73 -61.07
CA MET A 669 -52.86 48.47 -62.21
C MET A 669 -51.84 47.36 -61.95
N ARG A 670 -51.62 46.61 -63.02
CA ARG A 670 -50.94 45.32 -63.16
C ARG A 670 -49.41 45.42 -63.07
N GLN A 671 -48.83 44.44 -62.37
CA GLN A 671 -47.43 44.02 -62.44
C GLN A 671 -47.23 42.95 -63.53
N ASN A 672 -46.07 42.98 -64.18
CA ASN A 672 -45.31 41.90 -64.83
C ASN A 672 -43.87 42.49 -64.96
N GLY A 673 -42.80 41.99 -64.31
CA GLY A 673 -42.14 40.68 -64.40
C GLY A 673 -40.90 40.83 -65.31
N ALA A 674 -39.67 40.37 -65.07
CA ALA A 674 -38.93 39.59 -64.06
C ALA A 674 -37.42 39.96 -64.22
N ASN A 675 -36.54 39.88 -63.22
CA ASN A 675 -35.75 38.70 -62.80
C ASN A 675 -35.11 39.02 -61.43
N GLU A 676 -35.44 38.28 -60.37
CA GLU A 676 -34.69 37.12 -59.84
C GLU A 676 -33.43 37.49 -59.04
N MET A 677 -33.59 37.56 -57.71
CA MET A 677 -32.66 36.88 -56.79
C MET A 677 -33.46 36.47 -55.55
N GLU A 678 -33.69 35.18 -55.47
CA GLU A 678 -34.43 34.51 -54.42
C GLU A 678 -33.73 34.63 -53.07
N LEU A 679 -34.51 35.00 -52.06
CA LEU A 679 -34.18 34.86 -50.66
C LEU A 679 -34.16 33.36 -50.33
N SER A 680 -32.97 32.82 -50.08
CA SER A 680 -32.83 31.55 -49.37
C SER A 680 -32.47 31.84 -47.92
N GLU A 681 -33.38 31.45 -47.03
CA GLU A 681 -33.10 31.24 -45.61
C GLU A 681 -31.92 30.28 -45.41
N PRO A 682 -31.33 30.26 -44.21
CA PRO A 682 -31.23 28.95 -43.57
C PRO A 682 -31.83 28.92 -42.16
N LEU A 683 -32.52 27.81 -41.93
CA LEU A 683 -32.81 27.18 -40.65
C LEU A 683 -31.54 27.02 -39.79
N LEU A 684 -31.78 27.01 -38.47
CA LEU A 684 -30.99 26.49 -37.33
C LEU A 684 -29.66 25.77 -37.62
#